data_AF-A0A6L9QIW7-F1
#
_entry.id   AF-A0A6L9QIW7-F1
#
_cell.length_a   1.000
_cell.length_b   1.000
_cell.length_c   1.000
_cell.angle_alpha   90.00
_cell.angle_beta   90.00
_cell.angle_gamma   90.00
#
_symmetry.space_group_name_H-M   'P 1'
#
loop_
_entity.id
_entity.type
_entity.pdbx_description
1 polymer ?
#
loop_
_entity_poly.entity_id
_entity_poly.type
_entity_poly.pdbx_seq_one_letter_code
_entity_poly.pdbx_strand_id
1 'polypeptide(L)'
;MLVLGAVVASQVGALLKVEVAPAAVPPERATAAKVVSAVEPPRLGSILLPDDGTDVERRRERLAAAAVASALAGRGLPEPEVGAGKAEGAALRVKRVDALPAPSGREEEAFRLRRSGGGLRLEAATAGGVANGLYAVADRIRSGAEVLPKGEDGRVVAPTLPLRLTDHGSVGLVADEAAFAAGDDYGLNTDVVGPALLGRAPWVDAKQAESIGAQFRQFVDHALADGYNGVVVPGFLEYVTFDGVGDGHAVYRKGDAHIARALAMRRAFGPAWKYAHEMGMKVYFQTDMLALSPPLKEYLGDLDTSNARLWSVYRAGLHELFTAMPYVDGVVVRIGEGGEEYKLAGWDYHSEIKVTTVKQVRAMLTAFLRQADADDKDIVFRTWSVGVGAVGDMHTNPASYHEVLDGIESEHLIVSTKYSLGDFYSHLPLNTTLLTGEQKRIVEFQSRREFEGFGALPNDLGGLHQEALRTFLAKNPHVVGLWNWTQDGGPLRAGPMTLYLRTGFWQMWDLNVYLTARLAWDPDADVAAATNDWIRQTFSDDPDTISAIAQVMALSRSAIGKGLYIGPYADTRVKALGLEPPPMMWIFEWDIVTGDSAALDTIYKVARPRLDEAIEEGAEAVALARRMQTLIDGTEASEWRDPVLRRQFADTMAYQVDLFGVLAAYRTMALRHAQWLDTGSADAKAEWRAAEKRFRTAAAAHEKRYGNDTALPAYNFTAAEIGMKHADRDEAMAWLARALLAVLAIVFVLGAAPRLLRGAPGSAALQALWLGMTRPWRVTSVTPGRLDRTLVWALPLAVLVVSRSVYTWFAAPAHLVLVLGAWLLFALVLRRLMRGRDRFALSAAIGGVALGRTLILLVPLAGRGPGRYWYDLWTEPALRSLYITIAFAAFCWTFVVAYRVMRDAYGLRRREATGATMIQIGVPLALLGALIAAIGLERALTVWNDQMALLPWGLSRILGITTYLGIPTALPAAAAALGLALTAGGLLAGMQKRAGRAT
;
A
#
# COMPACT_ATOMS: atom_id res chain seq x y z
N MET A 1 -17.86 36.60 -10.95
CA MET A 1 -17.21 36.04 -9.74
C MET A 1 -17.89 34.77 -9.29
N LEU A 2 -19.20 34.77 -9.02
CA LEU A 2 -19.93 33.53 -8.73
C LEU A 2 -19.77 32.48 -9.84
N VAL A 3 -19.84 32.87 -11.12
CA VAL A 3 -19.55 31.95 -12.25
C VAL A 3 -18.14 31.35 -12.16
N LEU A 4 -17.11 32.16 -11.85
CA LEU A 4 -15.74 31.65 -11.66
C LEU A 4 -15.66 30.71 -10.45
N GLY A 5 -16.35 31.03 -9.36
CA GLY A 5 -16.46 30.16 -8.19
C GLY A 5 -17.13 28.84 -8.51
N ALA A 6 -18.19 28.86 -9.32
CA ALA A 6 -18.90 27.67 -9.77
C ALA A 6 -18.01 26.80 -10.68
N VAL A 7 -17.20 27.41 -11.54
CA VAL A 7 -16.19 26.70 -12.34
C VAL A 7 -15.17 26.03 -11.42
N VAL A 8 -14.62 26.74 -10.42
CA VAL A 8 -13.68 26.14 -9.45
C VAL A 8 -14.33 25.02 -8.65
N ALA A 9 -15.56 25.21 -8.17
CA ALA A 9 -16.32 24.19 -7.47
C ALA A 9 -16.54 22.93 -8.34
N SER A 10 -16.87 23.13 -9.61
CA SER A 10 -17.02 22.04 -10.58
C SER A 10 -15.71 21.30 -10.81
N GLN A 11 -14.58 21.99 -10.88
CA GLN A 11 -13.26 21.35 -11.03
C GLN A 11 -12.86 20.56 -9.78
N VAL A 12 -13.11 21.10 -8.58
CA VAL A 12 -12.88 20.37 -7.31
C VAL A 12 -13.79 19.14 -7.21
N GLY A 13 -15.07 19.28 -7.60
CA GLY A 13 -16.01 18.16 -7.63
C GLY A 13 -15.59 17.07 -8.63
N ALA A 14 -15.14 17.47 -9.82
CA ALA A 14 -14.62 16.56 -10.85
C ALA A 14 -13.32 15.88 -10.44
N LEU A 15 -12.46 16.55 -9.66
CA LEU A 15 -11.25 15.95 -9.10
C LEU A 15 -11.58 14.91 -8.02
N LEU A 16 -12.52 15.23 -7.12
CA LEU A 16 -12.91 14.31 -6.04
C LEU A 16 -13.64 13.07 -6.56
N LYS A 17 -14.49 13.21 -7.58
CA LYS A 17 -15.21 12.14 -8.30
C LYS A 17 -15.58 10.93 -7.41
N VAL A 18 -16.31 11.21 -6.33
CA VAL A 18 -16.70 10.16 -5.38
C VAL A 18 -17.80 9.30 -6.00
N GLU A 19 -17.51 8.03 -6.24
CA GLU A 19 -18.45 7.03 -6.77
C GLU A 19 -18.49 5.84 -5.81
N VAL A 20 -19.68 5.26 -5.62
CA VAL A 20 -19.87 4.08 -4.76
C VAL A 20 -20.71 3.07 -5.51
N ALA A 21 -20.23 1.83 -5.57
CA ALA A 21 -20.94 0.70 -6.16
C ALA A 21 -20.77 -0.55 -5.30
N PRO A 22 -21.71 -1.51 -5.30
CA PRO A 22 -21.49 -2.80 -4.63
C PRO A 22 -20.25 -3.51 -5.18
N ALA A 23 -19.45 -4.11 -4.31
CA ALA A 23 -18.36 -4.99 -4.70
C ALA A 23 -18.86 -6.43 -4.88
N ALA A 24 -18.41 -7.12 -5.93
CA ALA A 24 -18.63 -8.55 -6.11
C ALA A 24 -17.63 -9.36 -5.27
N VAL A 25 -17.81 -9.33 -3.95
CA VAL A 25 -16.92 -9.98 -2.98
C VAL A 25 -17.09 -11.51 -3.04
N PRO A 26 -16.01 -12.29 -3.25
CA PRO A 26 -16.09 -13.74 -3.16
C PRO A 26 -16.35 -14.19 -1.70
N PRO A 27 -17.12 -15.26 -1.47
CA PRO A 27 -17.37 -15.78 -0.13
C PRO A 27 -16.10 -16.33 0.51
N GLU A 28 -15.62 -15.67 1.55
CA GLU A 28 -14.45 -16.14 2.31
C GLU A 28 -14.88 -17.11 3.42
N ARG A 29 -15.11 -18.36 3.05
CA ARG A 29 -15.51 -19.43 3.99
C ARG A 29 -14.41 -20.46 4.14
N ALA A 30 -13.98 -20.67 5.37
CA ALA A 30 -13.16 -21.80 5.77
C ALA A 30 -14.01 -22.78 6.59
N THR A 31 -13.74 -24.08 6.46
CA THR A 31 -14.47 -25.14 7.15
C THR A 31 -13.48 -26.13 7.75
N ALA A 32 -13.75 -26.59 8.98
CA ALA A 32 -12.97 -27.65 9.59
C ALA A 32 -13.48 -29.02 9.12
N ALA A 33 -12.59 -29.88 8.62
CA ALA A 33 -12.92 -31.26 8.30
C ALA A 33 -12.93 -32.12 9.57
N LYS A 34 -13.70 -33.21 9.54
CA LYS A 34 -13.63 -34.23 10.59
C LYS A 34 -12.22 -34.82 10.63
N VAL A 35 -11.63 -34.89 11.82
CA VAL A 35 -10.30 -35.50 12.00
C VAL A 35 -10.40 -37.00 11.74
N VAL A 36 -9.51 -37.49 10.88
CA VAL A 36 -9.35 -38.92 10.58
C VAL A 36 -8.16 -39.45 11.38
N SER A 37 -8.28 -40.67 11.88
CA SER A 37 -7.19 -41.37 12.57
C SER A 37 -6.01 -41.56 11.62
N ALA A 38 -4.79 -41.32 12.11
CA ALA A 38 -3.59 -41.53 11.33
C ALA A 38 -3.44 -43.01 10.95
N VAL A 39 -3.09 -43.27 9.70
CA VAL A 39 -2.76 -44.60 9.18
C VAL A 39 -1.33 -44.97 9.62
N GLU A 40 -1.10 -46.26 9.90
CA GLU A 40 0.24 -46.78 10.20
C GLU A 40 1.15 -46.60 8.97
N PRO A 41 2.33 -45.97 9.11
CA PRO A 41 3.24 -45.78 7.99
C PRO A 41 3.79 -47.14 7.49
N PRO A 42 4.13 -47.26 6.19
CA PRO A 42 4.71 -48.49 5.66
C PRO A 42 6.10 -48.73 6.28
N ARG A 43 6.36 -49.98 6.70
CA ARG A 43 7.67 -50.40 7.24
C ARG A 43 8.65 -50.67 6.10
N LEU A 44 9.28 -49.61 5.60
CA LEU A 44 10.27 -49.67 4.54
C LEU A 44 11.67 -49.76 5.14
N GLY A 45 12.42 -50.82 4.81
CA GLY A 45 13.82 -50.95 5.24
C GLY A 45 14.80 -50.22 4.32
N SER A 46 14.40 -49.93 3.08
CA SER A 46 15.23 -49.25 2.09
C SER A 46 14.41 -48.48 1.06
N ILE A 47 15.03 -47.45 0.48
CA ILE A 47 14.56 -46.69 -0.69
C ILE A 47 15.59 -46.88 -1.79
N LEU A 48 15.21 -47.66 -2.80
CA LEU A 48 16.09 -48.04 -3.91
C LEU A 48 15.92 -47.03 -5.05
N LEU A 49 16.96 -46.23 -5.28
CA LEU A 49 17.00 -45.22 -6.33
C LEU A 49 17.59 -45.78 -7.63
N PRO A 50 17.32 -45.15 -8.79
CA PRO A 50 17.97 -45.49 -10.05
C PRO A 50 19.48 -45.14 -10.01
N ASP A 51 20.30 -46.00 -10.61
CA ASP A 51 21.76 -45.80 -10.65
C ASP A 51 22.21 -45.01 -11.89
N ASP A 52 21.32 -44.85 -12.88
CA ASP A 52 21.53 -44.13 -14.13
C ASP A 52 21.29 -42.61 -13.97
N GLY A 53 21.46 -41.84 -15.04
CA GLY A 53 21.26 -40.37 -15.06
C GLY A 53 22.51 -39.55 -14.74
N THR A 54 22.36 -38.23 -14.73
CA THR A 54 23.39 -37.25 -14.39
C THR A 54 23.58 -37.11 -12.88
N ASP A 55 24.68 -36.47 -12.44
CA ASP A 55 24.90 -36.19 -11.01
C ASP A 55 23.81 -35.28 -10.42
N VAL A 56 23.29 -34.35 -11.22
CA VAL A 56 22.22 -33.42 -10.82
C VAL A 56 20.92 -34.18 -10.58
N GLU A 57 20.53 -35.04 -11.53
CA GLU A 57 19.33 -35.88 -11.41
C GLU A 57 19.41 -36.79 -10.17
N ARG A 58 20.55 -37.47 -9.96
CA ARG A 58 20.74 -38.30 -8.76
C ARG A 58 20.69 -37.52 -7.46
N ARG A 59 21.20 -36.28 -7.43
CA ARG A 59 21.14 -35.41 -6.25
C ARG A 59 19.70 -35.04 -5.93
N ARG A 60 18.92 -34.65 -6.94
CA ARG A 60 17.49 -34.32 -6.81
C ARG A 60 16.70 -35.48 -6.23
N GLU A 61 16.89 -36.67 -6.78
CA GLU A 61 16.18 -37.87 -6.32
C GLU A 61 16.59 -38.29 -4.90
N ARG A 62 17.88 -38.14 -4.55
CA ARG A 62 18.37 -38.41 -3.21
C ARG A 62 17.78 -37.46 -2.17
N LEU A 63 17.66 -36.17 -2.50
CA LEU A 63 17.01 -35.20 -1.61
C LEU A 63 15.55 -35.61 -1.34
N ALA A 64 14.79 -35.93 -2.39
CA ALA A 64 13.40 -36.35 -2.23
C ALA A 64 13.26 -37.69 -1.47
N ALA A 65 14.18 -38.62 -1.67
CA ALA A 65 14.22 -39.87 -0.90
C ALA A 65 14.54 -39.64 0.58
N ALA A 66 15.43 -38.70 0.89
CA ALA A 66 15.73 -38.31 2.27
C ALA A 66 14.48 -37.72 2.96
N ALA A 67 13.61 -37.01 2.22
CA ALA A 67 12.34 -36.54 2.77
C ALA A 67 11.41 -37.70 3.17
N VAL A 68 11.38 -38.80 2.41
CA VAL A 68 10.63 -40.02 2.79
C VAL A 68 11.24 -40.67 4.02
N ALA A 69 12.57 -40.79 4.09
CA ALA A 69 13.27 -41.34 5.24
C ALA A 69 12.98 -40.54 6.53
N SER A 70 13.08 -39.21 6.44
CA SER A 70 12.74 -38.28 7.53
C SER A 70 11.27 -38.37 7.94
N ALA A 71 10.35 -38.52 6.98
CA ALA A 71 8.93 -38.71 7.27
C ALA A 71 8.66 -40.00 8.08
N LEU A 72 9.33 -41.10 7.74
CA LEU A 72 9.23 -42.37 8.48
C LEU A 72 9.79 -42.24 9.91
N ALA A 73 10.96 -41.59 10.04
CA ALA A 73 11.58 -41.31 11.33
C ALA A 73 10.69 -40.44 12.23
N GLY A 74 10.09 -39.40 11.66
CA GLY A 74 9.13 -38.53 12.35
C GLY A 74 7.86 -39.25 12.83
N ARG A 75 7.56 -40.42 12.26
CA ARG A 75 6.47 -41.32 12.69
C ARG A 75 6.96 -42.49 13.57
N GLY A 76 8.19 -42.42 14.07
CA GLY A 76 8.75 -43.38 15.03
C GLY A 76 9.29 -44.68 14.42
N LEU A 77 9.46 -44.75 13.09
CA LEU A 77 10.10 -45.89 12.42
C LEU A 77 11.61 -45.65 12.23
N PRO A 78 12.44 -46.71 12.08
CA PRO A 78 13.84 -46.56 11.70
C PRO A 78 13.99 -45.87 10.33
N GLU A 79 15.05 -45.08 10.17
CA GLU A 79 15.38 -44.50 8.87
C GLU A 79 15.77 -45.61 7.86
N PRO A 80 15.13 -45.67 6.68
CA PRO A 80 15.50 -46.62 5.65
C PRO A 80 16.86 -46.29 5.03
N GLU A 81 17.57 -47.32 4.58
CA GLU A 81 18.76 -47.12 3.76
C GLU A 81 18.39 -46.53 2.38
N VAL A 82 18.98 -45.39 2.03
CA VAL A 82 18.78 -44.72 0.73
C VAL A 82 19.95 -45.00 -0.18
N GLY A 83 19.72 -45.66 -1.33
CA GLY A 83 20.79 -45.91 -2.28
C GLY A 83 20.46 -46.87 -3.41
N ALA A 84 21.54 -47.29 -4.07
CA ALA A 84 21.56 -48.30 -5.13
C ALA A 84 21.63 -49.71 -4.52
N GLY A 85 20.86 -50.70 -5.01
CA GLY A 85 21.11 -52.10 -4.66
C GLY A 85 19.88 -53.01 -4.50
N LYS A 86 20.09 -54.16 -3.83
CA LYS A 86 19.04 -55.13 -3.50
C LYS A 86 18.60 -54.94 -2.05
N ALA A 87 17.30 -54.88 -1.84
CA ALA A 87 16.71 -54.81 -0.51
C ALA A 87 16.41 -56.21 0.03
N GLU A 88 16.81 -56.49 1.28
CA GLU A 88 16.27 -57.59 2.06
C GLU A 88 14.93 -57.13 2.70
N GLY A 89 13.80 -57.43 2.05
CA GLY A 89 12.45 -57.14 2.57
C GLY A 89 11.67 -56.04 1.84
N ALA A 90 10.76 -55.39 2.58
CA ALA A 90 9.87 -54.34 2.07
C ALA A 90 10.66 -53.05 1.78
N ALA A 91 10.52 -52.53 0.57
CA ALA A 91 11.27 -51.38 0.08
C ALA A 91 10.42 -50.52 -0.86
N LEU A 92 10.75 -49.23 -0.94
CA LEU A 92 10.25 -48.33 -1.98
C LEU A 92 11.22 -48.37 -3.16
N ARG A 93 10.79 -48.98 -4.27
CA ARG A 93 11.60 -49.16 -5.47
C ARG A 93 11.27 -48.08 -6.48
N VAL A 94 12.22 -47.21 -6.79
CA VAL A 94 12.09 -46.20 -7.83
C VAL A 94 12.57 -46.77 -9.16
N LYS A 95 11.82 -46.53 -10.23
CA LYS A 95 12.19 -46.95 -11.59
C LYS A 95 11.93 -45.81 -12.57
N ARG A 96 12.96 -45.40 -13.30
CA ARG A 96 12.77 -44.56 -14.49
C ARG A 96 12.23 -45.42 -15.64
N VAL A 97 11.20 -44.93 -16.31
CA VAL A 97 10.55 -45.59 -17.46
C VAL A 97 10.68 -44.71 -18.68
N ASP A 98 10.70 -45.29 -19.89
CA ASP A 98 10.92 -44.52 -21.12
C ASP A 98 9.85 -43.44 -21.35
N ALA A 99 8.61 -43.73 -20.97
CA ALA A 99 7.50 -42.79 -21.02
C ALA A 99 6.43 -43.13 -19.97
N LEU A 100 5.72 -42.10 -19.51
CA LEU A 100 4.54 -42.23 -18.67
C LEU A 100 3.38 -41.47 -19.32
N PRO A 101 2.19 -42.08 -19.50
CA PRO A 101 1.07 -41.42 -20.17
C PRO A 101 0.46 -40.35 -19.25
N ALA A 102 0.95 -39.12 -19.37
CA ALA A 102 0.48 -37.95 -18.64
C ALA A 102 -0.21 -36.96 -19.61
N PRO A 103 -1.04 -36.01 -19.10
CA PRO A 103 -1.57 -34.95 -19.95
C PRO A 103 -0.44 -34.08 -20.52
N SER A 104 -0.67 -33.52 -21.72
CA SER A 104 0.31 -32.72 -22.45
C SER A 104 0.90 -31.59 -21.60
N GLY A 105 2.24 -31.46 -21.61
CA GLY A 105 2.97 -30.40 -20.90
C GLY A 105 3.17 -30.68 -19.41
N ARG A 106 2.94 -31.91 -18.95
CA ARG A 106 3.05 -32.34 -17.54
C ARG A 106 3.89 -33.61 -17.37
N GLU A 107 4.46 -34.11 -18.46
CA GLU A 107 5.18 -35.38 -18.54
C GLU A 107 6.42 -35.38 -17.65
N GLU A 108 7.11 -34.24 -17.56
CA GLU A 108 8.34 -34.09 -16.76
C GLU A 108 8.13 -34.19 -15.25
N GLU A 109 6.89 -34.07 -14.78
CA GLU A 109 6.55 -34.03 -13.37
C GLU A 109 5.65 -35.21 -12.95
N ALA A 110 5.29 -36.07 -13.91
CA ALA A 110 4.35 -37.15 -13.71
C ALA A 110 4.99 -38.39 -13.08
N PHE A 111 4.23 -39.06 -12.22
CA PHE A 111 4.62 -40.33 -11.60
C PHE A 111 3.42 -41.25 -11.39
N ARG A 112 3.68 -42.52 -11.09
CA ARG A 112 2.67 -43.44 -10.56
C ARG A 112 3.25 -44.31 -9.45
N LEU A 113 2.43 -44.63 -8.47
CA LEU A 113 2.76 -45.53 -7.37
C LEU A 113 2.05 -46.86 -7.55
N ARG A 114 2.72 -47.97 -7.22
CA ARG A 114 2.16 -49.33 -7.24
C ARG A 114 2.52 -50.12 -5.98
N ARG A 115 1.66 -51.04 -5.57
CA ARG A 115 2.05 -52.04 -4.55
C ARG A 115 2.99 -53.08 -5.17
N SER A 116 4.09 -53.42 -4.48
CA SER A 116 5.09 -54.35 -5.01
C SER A 116 5.81 -55.10 -3.89
N GLY A 117 5.64 -56.43 -3.81
CA GLY A 117 6.45 -57.32 -2.98
C GLY A 117 6.53 -56.92 -1.50
N GLY A 118 5.39 -56.57 -0.90
CA GLY A 118 5.32 -56.09 0.49
C GLY A 118 5.72 -54.62 0.70
N GLY A 119 6.16 -53.91 -0.33
CA GLY A 119 6.48 -52.48 -0.31
C GLY A 119 5.80 -51.72 -1.45
N LEU A 120 6.48 -50.67 -1.93
CA LEU A 120 5.98 -49.76 -2.96
C LEU A 120 6.91 -49.74 -4.17
N ARG A 121 6.37 -49.44 -5.34
CA ARG A 121 7.12 -49.10 -6.54
C ARG A 121 6.67 -47.73 -7.05
N LEU A 122 7.62 -46.83 -7.28
CA LEU A 122 7.42 -45.53 -7.92
C LEU A 122 7.97 -45.60 -9.34
N GLU A 123 7.17 -45.22 -10.32
CA GLU A 123 7.57 -45.16 -11.73
C GLU A 123 7.35 -43.74 -12.27
N ALA A 124 8.37 -43.17 -12.91
CA ALA A 124 8.34 -41.85 -13.52
C ALA A 124 9.28 -41.80 -14.74
N ALA A 125 9.06 -40.87 -15.67
CA ALA A 125 9.88 -40.77 -16.88
C ALA A 125 11.16 -39.95 -16.67
N THR A 126 11.17 -39.04 -15.70
CA THR A 126 12.24 -38.07 -15.45
C THR A 126 12.59 -38.05 -13.96
N ALA A 127 13.74 -37.45 -13.62
CA ALA A 127 14.10 -37.18 -12.22
C ALA A 127 13.11 -36.24 -11.52
N GLY A 128 12.44 -35.36 -12.28
CA GLY A 128 11.37 -34.49 -11.75
C GLY A 128 10.15 -35.26 -11.28
N GLY A 129 9.64 -36.18 -12.11
CA GLY A 129 8.56 -37.08 -11.71
C GLY A 129 8.95 -37.99 -10.55
N VAL A 130 10.20 -38.48 -10.52
CA VAL A 130 10.71 -39.26 -9.37
C VAL A 130 10.66 -38.42 -8.09
N ALA A 131 11.22 -37.21 -8.11
CA ALA A 131 11.25 -36.34 -6.94
C ALA A 131 9.84 -36.02 -6.45
N ASN A 132 8.94 -35.64 -7.36
CA ASN A 132 7.55 -35.32 -7.02
C ASN A 132 6.81 -36.51 -6.38
N GLY A 133 6.99 -37.71 -6.92
CA GLY A 133 6.37 -38.90 -6.34
C GLY A 133 6.94 -39.26 -4.96
N LEU A 134 8.24 -39.04 -4.74
CA LEU A 134 8.88 -39.23 -3.43
C LEU A 134 8.40 -38.20 -2.41
N TYR A 135 8.30 -36.91 -2.78
CA TYR A 135 7.73 -35.88 -1.92
C TYR A 135 6.26 -36.16 -1.58
N ALA A 136 5.46 -36.61 -2.55
CA ALA A 136 4.07 -37.02 -2.30
C ALA A 136 3.97 -38.20 -1.32
N VAL A 137 4.88 -39.18 -1.39
CA VAL A 137 4.97 -40.27 -0.41
C VAL A 137 5.34 -39.71 0.97
N ALA A 138 6.34 -38.82 1.04
CA ALA A 138 6.81 -38.24 2.28
C ALA A 138 5.70 -37.43 2.99
N ASP A 139 5.00 -36.58 2.25
CA ASP A 139 3.88 -35.79 2.75
C ASP A 139 2.74 -36.69 3.28
N ARG A 140 2.32 -37.72 2.54
CA ARG A 140 1.30 -38.68 3.01
C ARG A 140 1.73 -39.40 4.30
N ILE A 141 3.01 -39.73 4.44
CA ILE A 141 3.53 -40.33 5.68
C ILE A 141 3.47 -39.33 6.83
N ARG A 142 3.91 -38.07 6.63
CA ARG A 142 3.89 -37.05 7.69
C ARG A 142 2.46 -36.70 8.11
N SER A 143 1.52 -36.61 7.16
CA SER A 143 0.10 -36.32 7.44
C SER A 143 -0.70 -37.50 7.96
N GLY A 144 -0.09 -38.70 8.04
CA GLY A 144 -0.81 -39.89 8.48
C GLY A 144 -1.87 -40.37 7.49
N ALA A 145 -1.81 -39.93 6.24
CA ALA A 145 -2.67 -40.43 5.17
C ALA A 145 -2.21 -41.82 4.69
N GLU A 146 -3.11 -42.55 4.01
CA GLU A 146 -2.73 -43.78 3.32
C GLU A 146 -1.78 -43.42 2.15
N VAL A 147 -0.56 -43.95 2.17
CA VAL A 147 0.47 -43.63 1.17
C VAL A 147 0.03 -43.99 -0.25
N LEU A 148 -0.68 -45.11 -0.41
CA LEU A 148 -1.25 -45.54 -1.68
C LEU A 148 -2.67 -46.08 -1.47
N PRO A 149 -3.69 -45.21 -1.54
CA PRO A 149 -5.09 -45.63 -1.48
C PRO A 149 -5.40 -46.68 -2.54
N LYS A 150 -6.28 -47.64 -2.23
CA LYS A 150 -6.62 -48.74 -3.16
C LYS A 150 -7.06 -48.26 -4.55
N GLY A 151 -7.73 -47.12 -4.66
CA GLY A 151 -8.18 -46.54 -5.93
C GLY A 151 -7.09 -45.83 -6.73
N GLU A 152 -5.89 -45.62 -6.17
CA GLU A 152 -4.78 -44.91 -6.82
C GLU A 152 -3.64 -45.83 -7.28
N ASP A 153 -3.72 -47.14 -6.99
CA ASP A 153 -2.68 -48.10 -7.39
C ASP A 153 -2.52 -48.15 -8.93
N GLY A 154 -1.36 -47.70 -9.41
CA GLY A 154 -1.02 -47.61 -10.83
C GLY A 154 -1.58 -46.39 -11.56
N ARG A 155 -2.29 -45.48 -10.87
CA ARG A 155 -2.79 -44.22 -11.44
C ARG A 155 -1.61 -43.28 -11.72
N VAL A 156 -1.58 -42.68 -12.91
CA VAL A 156 -0.63 -41.61 -13.23
C VAL A 156 -1.14 -40.31 -12.62
N VAL A 157 -0.26 -39.63 -11.89
CA VAL A 157 -0.50 -38.35 -11.21
C VAL A 157 0.48 -37.33 -11.76
N ALA A 158 0.01 -36.12 -12.03
CA ALA A 158 0.80 -34.98 -12.50
C ALA A 158 0.16 -33.67 -12.02
N PRO A 159 0.92 -32.58 -11.85
CA PRO A 159 0.37 -31.30 -11.38
C PRO A 159 -0.56 -30.66 -12.42
N THR A 160 -1.58 -29.95 -11.96
CA THR A 160 -2.49 -29.22 -12.86
C THR A 160 -1.83 -27.98 -13.46
N LEU A 161 -1.12 -27.21 -12.64
CA LEU A 161 -0.36 -26.04 -13.06
C LEU A 161 1.12 -26.39 -13.26
N PRO A 162 1.68 -26.23 -14.47
CA PRO A 162 3.09 -26.54 -14.74
C PRO A 162 4.07 -25.51 -14.13
N LEU A 163 3.65 -24.27 -13.86
CA LEU A 163 4.51 -23.25 -13.24
C LEU A 163 4.00 -22.88 -11.84
N ARG A 164 4.80 -23.12 -10.81
CA ARG A 164 4.43 -22.95 -9.40
C ARG A 164 5.55 -22.19 -8.71
N LEU A 165 5.49 -20.86 -8.83
CA LEU A 165 6.50 -19.96 -8.30
C LEU A 165 6.25 -19.67 -6.82
N THR A 166 7.36 -19.51 -6.08
CA THR A 166 7.40 -18.88 -4.77
C THR A 166 8.33 -17.66 -4.80
N ASP A 167 8.23 -16.76 -3.83
CA ASP A 167 9.29 -15.78 -3.55
C ASP A 167 10.50 -16.48 -2.89
N HIS A 168 11.42 -15.73 -2.29
CA HIS A 168 12.63 -16.25 -1.66
C HIS A 168 12.47 -16.45 -0.14
N GLY A 169 11.25 -16.40 0.40
CA GLY A 169 11.00 -16.46 1.84
C GLY A 169 11.77 -15.38 2.60
N SER A 170 12.29 -15.70 3.79
CA SER A 170 13.03 -14.73 4.61
C SER A 170 14.55 -14.78 4.43
N VAL A 171 15.03 -15.30 3.31
CA VAL A 171 16.46 -15.51 3.06
C VAL A 171 17.21 -14.18 3.17
N GLY A 172 18.32 -14.19 3.90
CA GLY A 172 19.20 -13.03 4.06
C GLY A 172 18.66 -11.86 4.88
N LEU A 173 17.36 -11.79 5.15
CA LEU A 173 16.78 -10.80 6.06
C LEU A 173 17.40 -10.92 7.46
N VAL A 174 17.44 -9.84 8.24
CA VAL A 174 18.05 -9.84 9.59
C VAL A 174 16.97 -9.62 10.64
N ALA A 175 16.94 -10.47 11.66
CA ALA A 175 16.08 -10.30 12.85
C ALA A 175 16.71 -9.27 13.80
N ASP A 176 16.75 -8.01 13.37
CA ASP A 176 17.30 -6.89 14.14
C ASP A 176 16.26 -6.37 15.15
N GLU A 177 16.29 -6.92 16.36
CA GLU A 177 15.33 -6.61 17.42
C GLU A 177 15.20 -5.10 17.69
N ALA A 178 16.30 -4.34 17.62
CA ALA A 178 16.27 -2.89 17.86
C ALA A 178 15.54 -2.14 16.73
N ALA A 179 15.74 -2.57 15.47
CA ALA A 179 15.05 -1.98 14.32
C ALA A 179 13.55 -2.31 14.34
N PHE A 180 13.17 -3.54 14.69
CA PHE A 180 11.77 -3.95 14.81
C PHE A 180 11.07 -3.28 16.01
N ALA A 181 11.77 -3.12 17.14
CA ALA A 181 11.23 -2.44 18.32
C ALA A 181 10.95 -0.94 18.09
N ALA A 182 11.61 -0.30 17.11
CA ALA A 182 11.30 1.07 16.73
C ALA A 182 9.93 1.19 16.04
N GLY A 183 9.57 0.20 15.22
CA GLY A 183 8.24 0.06 14.58
C GLY A 183 7.85 1.19 13.62
N ASP A 184 8.80 2.04 13.20
CA ASP A 184 8.54 3.24 12.39
C ASP A 184 9.16 3.19 10.98
N ASP A 185 9.80 2.07 10.62
CA ASP A 185 10.40 1.82 9.32
C ASP A 185 9.40 1.16 8.36
N TYR A 186 8.64 2.02 7.66
CA TYR A 186 7.68 1.66 6.63
C TYR A 186 8.32 1.49 5.23
N GLY A 187 9.65 1.35 5.15
CA GLY A 187 10.36 1.11 3.89
C GLY A 187 10.03 -0.25 3.27
N LEU A 188 9.90 -0.28 1.94
CA LEU A 188 9.44 -1.46 1.18
C LEU A 188 10.59 -2.31 0.62
N ASN A 189 11.81 -2.05 1.07
CA ASN A 189 12.99 -2.78 0.63
C ASN A 189 13.09 -4.15 1.33
N THR A 190 12.97 -5.23 0.56
CA THR A 190 13.13 -6.62 1.02
C THR A 190 14.35 -7.33 0.43
N ASP A 191 15.39 -6.57 0.02
CA ASP A 191 16.57 -7.15 -0.63
C ASP A 191 17.30 -8.17 0.27
N VAL A 192 17.44 -9.39 -0.25
CA VAL A 192 18.01 -10.54 0.47
C VAL A 192 19.53 -10.59 0.50
N VAL A 193 20.20 -9.89 -0.42
CA VAL A 193 21.67 -9.91 -0.52
C VAL A 193 22.28 -8.70 0.18
N GLY A 194 21.48 -7.67 0.44
CA GLY A 194 21.84 -6.40 1.06
C GLY A 194 22.77 -6.53 2.28
N PRO A 195 22.49 -7.39 3.26
CA PRO A 195 23.33 -7.56 4.45
C PRO A 195 24.75 -8.09 4.19
N ALA A 196 25.02 -8.63 3.00
CA ALA A 196 26.34 -9.07 2.58
C ALA A 196 27.06 -8.05 1.68
N LEU A 197 26.41 -6.95 1.27
CA LEU A 197 27.00 -5.96 0.38
C LEU A 197 27.97 -5.04 1.13
N LEU A 198 29.09 -4.72 0.47
CA LEU A 198 30.12 -3.83 0.99
C LEU A 198 30.26 -2.60 0.08
N GLY A 199 30.43 -1.42 0.68
CA GLY A 199 30.63 -0.16 -0.07
C GLY A 199 31.96 -0.07 -0.84
N ARG A 200 32.86 -1.05 -0.70
CA ARG A 200 34.17 -1.14 -1.36
C ARG A 200 34.56 -2.58 -1.59
N ALA A 201 35.59 -2.81 -2.43
CA ALA A 201 36.22 -4.12 -2.61
C ALA A 201 36.49 -4.80 -1.24
N PRO A 202 36.14 -6.10 -1.05
CA PRO A 202 35.78 -7.09 -2.08
C PRO A 202 34.32 -7.04 -2.59
N TRP A 203 33.54 -6.01 -2.22
CA TRP A 203 32.15 -5.73 -2.63
C TRP A 203 31.09 -6.65 -2.04
N VAL A 204 31.45 -7.89 -1.72
CA VAL A 204 30.59 -8.84 -1.02
C VAL A 204 31.37 -9.43 0.16
N ASP A 205 30.75 -9.46 1.33
CA ASP A 205 31.24 -10.22 2.48
C ASP A 205 31.01 -11.72 2.23
N ALA A 206 32.11 -12.45 2.04
CA ALA A 206 32.06 -13.86 1.69
C ALA A 206 31.37 -14.73 2.76
N LYS A 207 31.52 -14.40 4.05
CA LYS A 207 30.92 -15.17 5.14
C LYS A 207 29.41 -14.94 5.20
N GLN A 208 28.98 -13.69 5.03
CA GLN A 208 27.55 -13.38 4.96
C GLN A 208 26.91 -13.98 3.72
N ALA A 209 27.58 -13.93 2.56
CA ALA A 209 27.10 -14.58 1.35
C ALA A 209 26.97 -16.10 1.49
N GLU A 210 27.92 -16.77 2.16
CA GLU A 210 27.83 -18.20 2.46
C GLU A 210 26.64 -18.52 3.38
N SER A 211 26.40 -17.68 4.40
CA SER A 211 25.24 -17.82 5.28
C SER A 211 23.92 -17.66 4.53
N ILE A 212 23.81 -16.64 3.67
CA ILE A 212 22.65 -16.41 2.80
C ILE A 212 22.46 -17.60 1.86
N GLY A 213 23.53 -18.11 1.25
CA GLY A 213 23.47 -19.28 0.38
C GLY A 213 23.01 -20.55 1.10
N ALA A 214 23.39 -20.74 2.36
CA ALA A 214 22.91 -21.87 3.17
C ALA A 214 21.40 -21.74 3.48
N GLN A 215 20.95 -20.55 3.87
CA GLN A 215 19.53 -20.28 4.10
C GLN A 215 18.70 -20.47 2.83
N PHE A 216 19.22 -20.03 1.67
CA PHE A 216 18.55 -20.21 0.39
C PHE A 216 18.40 -21.68 0.01
N ARG A 217 19.44 -22.51 0.23
CA ARG A 217 19.34 -23.95 0.00
C ARG A 217 18.28 -24.61 0.88
N GLN A 218 18.23 -24.25 2.17
CA GLN A 218 17.19 -24.74 3.08
C GLN A 218 15.79 -24.36 2.60
N PHE A 219 15.60 -23.11 2.15
CA PHE A 219 14.33 -22.63 1.62
C PHE A 219 13.94 -23.38 0.33
N VAL A 220 14.87 -23.56 -0.60
CA VAL A 220 14.65 -24.32 -1.84
C VAL A 220 14.22 -25.76 -1.54
N ASP A 221 14.93 -26.44 -0.63
CA ASP A 221 14.63 -27.83 -0.28
C ASP A 221 13.23 -27.95 0.36
N HIS A 222 12.85 -26.98 1.20
CA HIS A 222 11.52 -26.88 1.80
C HIS A 222 10.43 -26.64 0.74
N ALA A 223 10.60 -25.64 -0.12
CA ALA A 223 9.62 -25.28 -1.15
C ALA A 223 9.44 -26.37 -2.22
N LEU A 224 10.51 -27.11 -2.57
CA LEU A 224 10.41 -28.30 -3.42
C LEU A 224 9.55 -29.39 -2.79
N ALA A 225 9.67 -29.60 -1.47
CA ALA A 225 8.88 -30.58 -0.74
C ALA A 225 7.39 -30.22 -0.66
N ASP A 226 7.06 -28.93 -0.62
CA ASP A 226 5.68 -28.43 -0.70
C ASP A 226 5.09 -28.55 -2.12
N GLY A 227 5.96 -28.59 -3.15
CA GLY A 227 5.58 -28.81 -4.55
C GLY A 227 5.80 -27.61 -5.47
N TYR A 228 6.49 -26.55 -5.01
CA TYR A 228 6.91 -25.44 -5.86
C TYR A 228 8.04 -25.88 -6.81
N ASN A 229 8.06 -25.31 -8.01
CA ASN A 229 9.07 -25.60 -9.02
C ASN A 229 9.67 -24.34 -9.66
N GLY A 230 9.55 -23.19 -8.99
CA GLY A 230 10.27 -22.00 -9.35
C GLY A 230 10.34 -20.98 -8.23
N VAL A 231 11.31 -20.09 -8.32
CA VAL A 231 11.65 -19.12 -7.30
C VAL A 231 11.96 -17.76 -7.94
N VAL A 232 11.43 -16.71 -7.35
CA VAL A 232 11.72 -15.32 -7.73
C VAL A 232 12.73 -14.73 -6.75
N VAL A 233 13.85 -14.24 -7.26
CA VAL A 233 14.95 -13.63 -6.48
C VAL A 233 15.21 -12.20 -6.96
N PRO A 234 15.62 -11.27 -6.09
CA PRO A 234 15.85 -9.88 -6.49
C PRO A 234 17.11 -9.72 -7.36
N GLY A 235 17.03 -8.77 -8.29
CA GLY A 235 18.18 -8.23 -9.02
C GLY A 235 18.04 -8.27 -10.53
N PHE A 236 18.78 -7.39 -11.19
CA PHE A 236 19.12 -7.44 -12.61
C PHE A 236 20.42 -6.69 -12.86
N LEU A 237 20.41 -5.35 -12.74
CA LEU A 237 21.58 -4.50 -13.04
C LEU A 237 22.78 -4.80 -12.14
N GLU A 238 22.51 -5.28 -10.93
CA GLU A 238 23.48 -5.67 -9.92
C GLU A 238 24.37 -6.82 -10.40
N TYR A 239 23.93 -7.56 -11.40
CA TYR A 239 24.61 -8.71 -11.99
C TYR A 239 25.10 -8.44 -13.41
N VAL A 240 25.07 -7.22 -13.93
CA VAL A 240 25.41 -6.89 -15.34
C VAL A 240 26.57 -5.88 -15.42
N THR A 241 27.46 -6.03 -16.40
CA THR A 241 28.62 -5.14 -16.62
C THR A 241 28.48 -4.26 -17.88
N PHE A 242 27.52 -4.55 -18.75
CA PHE A 242 27.30 -3.93 -20.06
C PHE A 242 28.50 -4.03 -21.00
N ASP A 243 29.25 -5.13 -20.94
CA ASP A 243 30.41 -5.39 -21.81
C ASP A 243 30.04 -5.57 -23.29
N GLY A 244 28.78 -5.91 -23.59
CA GLY A 244 28.22 -5.95 -24.94
C GLY A 244 27.82 -4.60 -25.53
N VAL A 245 27.98 -3.48 -24.81
CA VAL A 245 27.54 -2.15 -25.26
C VAL A 245 28.73 -1.31 -25.73
N GLY A 246 28.68 -0.86 -27.00
CA GLY A 246 29.72 -0.01 -27.57
C GLY A 246 31.06 -0.74 -27.69
N ASP A 247 32.09 -0.22 -27.03
CA ASP A 247 33.43 -0.84 -26.91
C ASP A 247 33.59 -1.73 -25.67
N GLY A 248 32.48 -2.03 -24.98
CA GLY A 248 32.43 -2.75 -23.71
C GLY A 248 32.73 -1.89 -22.48
N HIS A 249 32.99 -0.60 -22.65
CA HIS A 249 33.18 0.37 -21.58
C HIS A 249 32.38 1.66 -21.76
N ALA A 250 31.39 1.63 -22.64
CA ALA A 250 30.56 2.79 -22.96
C ALA A 250 29.64 3.19 -21.81
N VAL A 251 29.07 2.19 -21.09
CA VAL A 251 28.22 2.41 -19.90
C VAL A 251 29.08 2.52 -18.64
N TYR A 252 29.88 1.48 -18.36
CA TYR A 252 30.81 1.46 -17.24
C TYR A 252 32.24 1.62 -17.74
N ARG A 253 32.91 2.71 -17.35
CA ARG A 253 34.27 3.00 -17.78
C ARG A 253 35.23 1.89 -17.31
N LYS A 254 36.37 1.75 -17.99
CA LYS A 254 37.39 0.78 -17.57
C LYS A 254 37.84 1.05 -16.13
N GLY A 255 37.74 0.05 -15.26
CA GLY A 255 38.07 0.16 -13.84
C GLY A 255 36.93 0.69 -12.96
N ASP A 256 35.73 0.89 -13.52
CA ASP A 256 34.55 1.27 -12.74
C ASP A 256 34.20 0.19 -11.70
N ALA A 257 33.84 0.64 -10.50
CA ALA A 257 33.44 -0.21 -9.38
C ALA A 257 32.23 -1.10 -9.72
N HIS A 258 31.32 -0.66 -10.58
CA HIS A 258 30.11 -1.40 -10.97
C HIS A 258 30.47 -2.73 -11.64
N ILE A 259 31.50 -2.75 -12.50
CA ILE A 259 32.00 -3.98 -13.14
C ILE A 259 32.51 -4.96 -12.09
N ALA A 260 33.39 -4.50 -11.19
CA ALA A 260 33.98 -5.34 -10.16
C ALA A 260 32.93 -5.87 -9.17
N ARG A 261 31.92 -5.04 -8.84
CA ARG A 261 30.78 -5.41 -8.00
C ARG A 261 29.91 -6.47 -8.67
N ALA A 262 29.50 -6.29 -9.91
CA ALA A 262 28.68 -7.26 -10.63
C ALA A 262 29.37 -8.64 -10.73
N LEU A 263 30.67 -8.66 -11.01
CA LEU A 263 31.45 -9.89 -11.00
C LEU A 263 31.57 -10.52 -9.60
N ALA A 264 31.63 -9.72 -8.54
CA ALA A 264 31.62 -10.22 -7.17
C ALA A 264 30.25 -10.81 -6.79
N MET A 265 29.15 -10.15 -7.17
CA MET A 265 27.77 -10.64 -7.00
C MET A 265 27.58 -12.00 -7.66
N ARG A 266 27.96 -12.13 -8.94
CA ARG A 266 27.90 -13.40 -9.68
C ARG A 266 28.66 -14.52 -8.98
N ARG A 267 29.88 -14.24 -8.52
CA ARG A 267 30.72 -15.25 -7.83
C ARG A 267 30.14 -15.66 -6.47
N ALA A 268 29.62 -14.71 -5.70
CA ALA A 268 29.16 -14.94 -4.34
C ALA A 268 27.80 -15.65 -4.30
N PHE A 269 26.84 -15.21 -5.12
CA PHE A 269 25.45 -15.67 -5.06
C PHE A 269 25.07 -16.64 -6.18
N GLY A 270 25.77 -16.60 -7.33
CA GLY A 270 25.53 -17.50 -8.45
C GLY A 270 25.45 -18.99 -8.09
N PRO A 271 26.31 -19.52 -7.20
CA PRO A 271 26.19 -20.91 -6.76
C PRO A 271 24.88 -21.26 -6.04
N ALA A 272 24.28 -20.32 -5.30
CA ALA A 272 23.01 -20.54 -4.62
C ALA A 272 21.84 -20.56 -5.63
N TRP A 273 21.84 -19.64 -6.58
CA TRP A 273 20.86 -19.61 -7.67
C TRP A 273 20.94 -20.85 -8.56
N LYS A 274 22.17 -21.27 -8.91
CA LYS A 274 22.41 -22.50 -9.66
C LYS A 274 21.92 -23.74 -8.94
N TYR A 275 22.03 -23.78 -7.61
CA TYR A 275 21.49 -24.89 -6.82
C TYR A 275 19.97 -25.02 -7.00
N ALA A 276 19.21 -23.92 -6.94
CA ALA A 276 17.76 -23.97 -7.16
C ALA A 276 17.42 -24.59 -8.53
N HIS A 277 18.09 -24.12 -9.58
CA HIS A 277 17.95 -24.68 -10.94
C HIS A 277 18.29 -26.17 -11.01
N GLU A 278 19.44 -26.58 -10.48
CA GLU A 278 19.86 -27.98 -10.44
C GLU A 278 18.87 -28.88 -9.67
N MET A 279 18.24 -28.37 -8.61
CA MET A 279 17.27 -29.13 -7.82
C MET A 279 15.86 -29.16 -8.44
N GLY A 280 15.65 -28.46 -9.55
CA GLY A 280 14.41 -28.50 -10.34
C GLY A 280 13.50 -27.29 -10.18
N MET A 281 14.02 -26.17 -9.67
CA MET A 281 13.30 -24.90 -9.67
C MET A 281 13.69 -24.04 -10.88
N LYS A 282 12.71 -23.41 -11.54
CA LYS A 282 12.97 -22.29 -12.44
C LYS A 282 13.40 -21.05 -11.65
N VAL A 283 14.47 -20.38 -12.07
CA VAL A 283 15.03 -19.22 -11.36
C VAL A 283 14.74 -17.92 -12.13
N TYR A 284 13.91 -17.06 -11.54
CA TYR A 284 13.54 -15.78 -12.13
C TYR A 284 14.12 -14.60 -11.34
N PHE A 285 14.72 -13.65 -12.04
CA PHE A 285 15.32 -12.45 -11.47
C PHE A 285 14.35 -11.27 -11.54
N GLN A 286 14.00 -10.66 -10.42
CA GLN A 286 13.04 -9.55 -10.36
C GLN A 286 13.73 -8.19 -10.43
N THR A 287 13.17 -7.29 -11.25
CA THR A 287 13.64 -5.91 -11.38
C THR A 287 12.52 -4.91 -11.58
N ASP A 288 12.73 -3.70 -11.04
CA ASP A 288 11.85 -2.55 -11.18
C ASP A 288 12.36 -1.63 -12.28
N MET A 289 11.59 -1.54 -13.36
CA MET A 289 11.91 -0.72 -14.52
C MET A 289 11.26 0.66 -14.39
N LEU A 290 12.00 1.76 -14.54
CA LEU A 290 13.35 1.85 -15.11
C LEU A 290 14.45 1.73 -14.05
N ALA A 291 15.19 0.62 -14.04
CA ALA A 291 16.33 0.42 -13.16
C ALA A 291 17.54 1.23 -13.64
N LEU A 292 18.26 1.88 -12.73
CA LEU A 292 19.34 2.82 -13.03
C LEU A 292 20.51 2.69 -12.04
N SER A 293 21.72 2.83 -12.56
CA SER A 293 22.91 3.24 -11.82
C SER A 293 23.36 4.63 -12.29
N PRO A 294 24.18 5.38 -11.54
CA PRO A 294 24.60 6.73 -11.96
C PRO A 294 25.30 6.75 -13.33
N PRO A 295 26.25 5.84 -13.65
CA PRO A 295 26.87 5.80 -14.98
C PRO A 295 25.88 5.41 -16.09
N LEU A 296 24.96 4.48 -15.82
CA LEU A 296 23.93 4.10 -16.79
C LEU A 296 23.00 5.28 -17.11
N LYS A 297 22.59 6.03 -16.09
CA LYS A 297 21.79 7.25 -16.28
C LYS A 297 22.52 8.31 -17.09
N GLU A 298 23.82 8.53 -16.81
CA GLU A 298 24.67 9.43 -17.61
C GLU A 298 24.73 8.99 -19.08
N TYR A 299 24.89 7.68 -19.33
CA TYR A 299 24.94 7.13 -20.69
C TYR A 299 23.61 7.24 -21.44
N LEU A 300 22.48 6.98 -20.77
CA LEU A 300 21.15 6.99 -21.38
C LEU A 300 20.63 8.41 -21.67
N GLY A 301 21.02 9.41 -20.88
CA GLY A 301 20.64 10.81 -21.12
C GLY A 301 19.19 11.13 -20.71
N ASP A 302 18.31 11.40 -21.67
CA ASP A 302 16.96 11.96 -21.46
C ASP A 302 15.93 10.97 -20.86
N LEU A 303 16.30 9.70 -20.75
CA LEU A 303 15.46 8.61 -20.25
C LEU A 303 14.10 8.50 -20.97
N ASP A 304 14.04 8.79 -22.28
CA ASP A 304 12.83 8.54 -23.08
C ASP A 304 12.57 7.03 -23.23
N THR A 305 11.75 6.49 -22.33
CA THR A 305 11.33 5.08 -22.31
C THR A 305 10.43 4.70 -23.49
N SER A 306 10.09 5.62 -24.39
CA SER A 306 9.44 5.31 -25.67
C SER A 306 10.43 5.04 -26.80
N ASN A 307 11.73 5.27 -26.56
CA ASN A 307 12.80 5.15 -27.53
C ASN A 307 13.43 3.74 -27.50
N ALA A 308 13.42 3.06 -28.64
CA ALA A 308 14.02 1.73 -28.79
C ALA A 308 15.55 1.70 -28.53
N ARG A 309 16.25 2.84 -28.67
CA ARG A 309 17.69 2.92 -28.37
C ARG A 309 17.98 2.72 -26.89
N LEU A 310 17.17 3.31 -26.00
CA LEU A 310 17.28 3.09 -24.56
C LEU A 310 17.14 1.60 -24.24
N TRP A 311 16.10 0.96 -24.79
CA TRP A 311 15.85 -0.46 -24.54
C TRP A 311 16.90 -1.40 -25.15
N SER A 312 17.62 -0.98 -26.18
CA SER A 312 18.72 -1.78 -26.73
C SER A 312 19.88 -2.00 -25.75
N VAL A 313 20.08 -1.07 -24.79
CA VAL A 313 21.09 -1.18 -23.73
C VAL A 313 20.67 -2.24 -22.72
N TYR A 314 19.43 -2.18 -22.24
CA TYR A 314 18.88 -3.21 -21.35
C TYR A 314 18.82 -4.58 -22.02
N ARG A 315 18.55 -4.63 -23.33
CA ARG A 315 18.62 -5.86 -24.11
C ARG A 315 20.01 -6.50 -24.07
N ALA A 316 21.07 -5.71 -24.26
CA ALA A 316 22.43 -6.19 -24.11
C ALA A 316 22.72 -6.69 -22.69
N GLY A 317 22.18 -6.00 -21.67
CA GLY A 317 22.28 -6.45 -20.28
C GLY A 317 21.56 -7.78 -20.00
N LEU A 318 20.38 -8.00 -20.59
CA LEU A 318 19.67 -9.29 -20.51
C LEU A 318 20.49 -10.41 -21.17
N HIS A 319 21.01 -10.17 -22.37
CA HIS A 319 21.85 -11.14 -23.06
C HIS A 319 23.09 -11.50 -22.22
N GLU A 320 23.74 -10.50 -21.62
CA GLU A 320 24.88 -10.72 -20.73
C GLU A 320 24.50 -11.54 -19.50
N LEU A 321 23.35 -11.24 -18.85
CA LEU A 321 22.85 -11.99 -17.70
C LEU A 321 22.64 -13.47 -18.08
N PHE A 322 21.90 -13.73 -19.15
CA PHE A 322 21.57 -15.09 -19.57
C PHE A 322 22.79 -15.88 -20.04
N THR A 323 23.77 -15.22 -20.66
CA THR A 323 25.03 -15.86 -21.08
C THR A 323 25.95 -16.13 -19.89
N ALA A 324 26.08 -15.18 -18.96
CA ALA A 324 26.96 -15.32 -17.80
C ALA A 324 26.40 -16.25 -16.73
N MET A 325 25.07 -16.39 -16.67
CA MET A 325 24.34 -17.19 -15.69
C MET A 325 23.27 -18.04 -16.40
N PRO A 326 23.67 -19.09 -17.15
CA PRO A 326 22.75 -19.86 -18.00
C PRO A 326 21.64 -20.62 -17.25
N TYR A 327 21.79 -20.78 -15.93
CA TYR A 327 20.80 -21.34 -15.00
C TYR A 327 19.69 -20.35 -14.60
N VAL A 328 19.73 -19.11 -15.09
CA VAL A 328 18.61 -18.17 -14.97
C VAL A 328 17.60 -18.51 -16.06
N ASP A 329 16.34 -18.73 -15.68
CA ASP A 329 15.27 -19.13 -16.59
C ASP A 329 14.49 -17.92 -17.15
N GLY A 330 14.58 -16.78 -16.49
CA GLY A 330 13.95 -15.55 -16.97
C GLY A 330 14.06 -14.37 -16.01
N VAL A 331 13.30 -13.31 -16.31
CA VAL A 331 13.19 -12.12 -15.45
C VAL A 331 11.74 -11.75 -15.16
N VAL A 332 11.47 -11.31 -13.93
CA VAL A 332 10.21 -10.66 -13.54
C VAL A 332 10.39 -9.15 -13.66
N VAL A 333 9.53 -8.48 -14.43
CA VAL A 333 9.61 -7.03 -14.69
C VAL A 333 8.40 -6.32 -14.09
N ARG A 334 8.66 -5.31 -13.26
CA ARG A 334 7.66 -4.39 -12.70
C ARG A 334 7.90 -2.96 -13.20
N ILE A 335 6.85 -2.18 -13.49
CA ILE A 335 6.98 -0.81 -14.04
C ILE A 335 6.17 0.27 -13.31
N GLY A 336 5.21 -0.15 -12.48
CA GLY A 336 4.22 0.73 -11.87
C GLY A 336 4.42 0.98 -10.39
N GLU A 337 5.57 0.56 -9.84
CA GLU A 337 5.94 0.61 -8.43
C GLU A 337 7.47 0.51 -8.35
N GLY A 338 8.11 1.33 -7.51
CA GLY A 338 9.56 1.52 -7.46
C GLY A 338 9.90 2.88 -6.83
N GLY A 339 11.16 3.32 -6.96
CA GLY A 339 11.61 4.61 -6.41
C GLY A 339 12.39 4.51 -5.11
N GLU A 340 12.49 5.63 -4.38
CA GLU A 340 13.31 5.74 -3.17
C GLU A 340 12.85 4.80 -2.04
N GLU A 341 11.56 4.44 -1.96
CA GLU A 341 11.03 3.52 -0.93
C GLU A 341 11.58 2.08 -1.05
N TYR A 342 12.09 1.71 -2.22
CA TYR A 342 12.70 0.40 -2.49
C TYR A 342 14.23 0.45 -2.49
N LYS A 343 14.83 1.62 -2.24
CA LYS A 343 16.27 1.80 -2.33
C LYS A 343 16.98 1.14 -1.15
N LEU A 344 18.09 0.47 -1.43
CA LEU A 344 18.95 -0.04 -0.36
C LEU A 344 19.89 1.06 0.12
N ALA A 345 19.89 1.30 1.42
CA ALA A 345 20.78 2.27 2.04
C ALA A 345 22.26 1.96 1.71
N GLY A 346 22.99 2.97 1.21
CA GLY A 346 24.39 2.82 0.82
C GLY A 346 24.62 2.18 -0.56
N TRP A 347 23.55 1.81 -1.27
CA TRP A 347 23.60 1.35 -2.66
C TRP A 347 23.17 2.46 -3.63
N ASP A 348 23.89 2.62 -4.73
CA ASP A 348 23.66 3.67 -5.74
C ASP A 348 22.75 3.24 -6.89
N TYR A 349 22.28 1.99 -6.89
CA TYR A 349 21.24 1.50 -7.79
C TYR A 349 19.87 1.92 -7.27
N HIS A 350 18.97 2.30 -8.18
CA HIS A 350 17.60 2.69 -7.87
C HIS A 350 16.70 2.48 -9.09
N SER A 351 15.39 2.55 -8.89
CA SER A 351 14.41 2.54 -9.98
C SER A 351 13.69 3.88 -10.09
N GLU A 352 13.24 4.24 -11.29
CA GLU A 352 12.36 5.40 -11.52
C GLU A 352 11.07 4.95 -12.23
N ILE A 353 9.91 5.43 -11.74
CA ILE A 353 8.59 5.18 -12.36
C ILE A 353 8.48 6.02 -13.66
N LYS A 354 9.06 5.52 -14.75
CA LYS A 354 9.18 6.20 -16.06
C LYS A 354 8.46 5.49 -17.20
N VAL A 355 7.99 4.26 -16.99
CA VAL A 355 7.21 3.51 -17.97
C VAL A 355 5.74 3.64 -17.59
N THR A 356 5.10 4.72 -18.06
CA THR A 356 3.79 5.17 -17.56
C THR A 356 2.72 5.28 -18.66
N THR A 357 3.05 4.91 -19.90
CA THR A 357 2.15 4.94 -21.06
C THR A 357 2.22 3.64 -21.86
N VAL A 358 1.14 3.31 -22.57
CA VAL A 358 1.04 2.12 -23.44
C VAL A 358 2.23 2.02 -24.39
N LYS A 359 2.60 3.12 -25.05
CA LYS A 359 3.74 3.16 -25.99
C LYS A 359 5.05 2.75 -25.30
N GLN A 360 5.29 3.21 -24.07
CA GLN A 360 6.51 2.91 -23.32
C GLN A 360 6.53 1.43 -22.87
N VAL A 361 5.40 0.89 -22.40
CA VAL A 361 5.29 -0.54 -22.04
C VAL A 361 5.59 -1.41 -23.25
N ARG A 362 4.95 -1.13 -24.39
CA ARG A 362 5.16 -1.90 -25.62
C ARG A 362 6.59 -1.79 -26.14
N ALA A 363 7.22 -0.63 -26.05
CA ALA A 363 8.63 -0.45 -26.42
C ALA A 363 9.56 -1.31 -25.55
N MET A 364 9.33 -1.36 -24.24
CA MET A 364 10.06 -2.21 -23.31
C MET A 364 9.86 -3.69 -23.61
N LEU A 365 8.60 -4.15 -23.64
CA LEU A 365 8.26 -5.56 -23.85
C LEU A 365 8.79 -6.06 -25.19
N THR A 366 8.66 -5.27 -26.27
CA THR A 366 9.20 -5.66 -27.59
C THR A 366 10.71 -5.88 -27.54
N ALA A 367 11.46 -5.05 -26.80
CA ALA A 367 12.90 -5.20 -26.69
C ALA A 367 13.30 -6.38 -25.81
N PHE A 368 12.59 -6.60 -24.71
CA PHE A 368 12.85 -7.67 -23.75
C PHE A 368 12.51 -9.02 -24.38
N LEU A 369 11.32 -9.16 -24.97
CA LEU A 369 10.87 -10.39 -25.62
C LEU A 369 11.76 -10.78 -26.80
N ARG A 370 12.25 -9.80 -27.58
CA ARG A 370 13.22 -10.09 -28.64
C ARG A 370 14.49 -10.78 -28.14
N GLN A 371 14.96 -10.45 -26.93
CA GLN A 371 16.12 -11.12 -26.35
C GLN A 371 15.74 -12.44 -25.70
N ALA A 372 14.59 -12.46 -25.03
CA ALA A 372 14.01 -13.65 -24.43
C ALA A 372 13.84 -14.78 -25.46
N ASP A 373 13.27 -14.47 -26.63
CA ASP A 373 13.12 -15.39 -27.76
C ASP A 373 14.48 -15.84 -28.34
N ALA A 374 15.51 -14.99 -28.28
CA ALA A 374 16.83 -15.29 -28.82
C ALA A 374 17.66 -16.21 -27.90
N ASP A 375 17.49 -16.05 -26.59
CA ASP A 375 18.23 -16.80 -25.56
C ASP A 375 17.41 -17.96 -24.96
N ASP A 376 16.16 -18.18 -25.42
CA ASP A 376 15.20 -19.18 -24.91
C ASP A 376 14.91 -19.00 -23.41
N LYS A 377 14.51 -17.78 -23.03
CA LYS A 377 14.25 -17.35 -21.65
C LYS A 377 12.91 -16.65 -21.53
N ASP A 378 12.34 -16.65 -20.34
CA ASP A 378 11.02 -16.07 -20.09
C ASP A 378 11.10 -14.62 -19.60
N ILE A 379 10.11 -13.81 -20.00
CA ILE A 379 9.79 -12.51 -19.40
C ILE A 379 8.46 -12.64 -18.67
N VAL A 380 8.51 -12.58 -17.34
CA VAL A 380 7.32 -12.47 -16.50
C VAL A 380 7.00 -10.99 -16.31
N PHE A 381 6.02 -10.48 -17.06
CA PHE A 381 5.57 -9.10 -16.93
C PHE A 381 4.53 -8.98 -15.81
N ARG A 382 4.92 -8.31 -14.72
CA ARG A 382 4.06 -8.07 -13.57
C ARG A 382 3.19 -6.84 -13.79
N THR A 383 1.87 -7.04 -13.79
CA THR A 383 0.88 -5.99 -14.11
C THR A 383 0.62 -5.01 -12.96
N TRP A 384 0.91 -5.40 -11.72
CA TRP A 384 0.66 -4.58 -10.53
C TRP A 384 1.28 -3.18 -10.65
N SER A 385 0.50 -2.15 -10.31
CA SER A 385 0.91 -0.75 -10.29
C SER A 385 0.15 0.01 -9.21
N VAL A 386 0.81 1.02 -8.61
CA VAL A 386 0.18 1.95 -7.65
C VAL A 386 -0.72 3.01 -8.30
N GLY A 387 -1.16 2.80 -9.55
CA GLY A 387 -2.09 3.71 -10.24
C GLY A 387 -1.44 4.88 -11.01
N VAL A 388 -0.13 4.84 -11.26
CA VAL A 388 0.60 5.93 -11.92
C VAL A 388 0.53 5.83 -13.45
N GLY A 389 0.09 6.90 -14.11
CA GLY A 389 0.08 7.02 -15.57
C GLY A 389 -1.08 6.33 -16.27
N ALA A 390 -1.05 6.32 -17.61
CA ALA A 390 -2.10 5.73 -18.45
C ALA A 390 -2.18 4.21 -18.38
N VAL A 391 -1.19 3.56 -17.76
CA VAL A 391 -1.13 2.10 -17.55
C VAL A 391 -1.35 1.70 -16.08
N GLY A 392 -1.62 2.67 -15.20
CA GLY A 392 -1.72 2.43 -13.76
C GLY A 392 -2.85 1.48 -13.35
N ASP A 393 -3.91 1.39 -14.15
CA ASP A 393 -5.06 0.51 -13.91
C ASP A 393 -5.05 -0.77 -14.75
N MET A 394 -3.97 -1.07 -15.50
CA MET A 394 -3.92 -2.26 -16.37
C MET A 394 -4.08 -3.59 -15.60
N HIS A 395 -3.82 -3.59 -14.29
CA HIS A 395 -4.00 -4.75 -13.42
C HIS A 395 -5.43 -4.91 -12.91
N THR A 396 -6.28 -3.89 -13.01
CA THR A 396 -7.68 -3.93 -12.53
C THR A 396 -8.71 -3.65 -13.62
N ASN A 397 -8.27 -3.23 -14.81
CA ASN A 397 -9.15 -2.83 -15.90
C ASN A 397 -8.88 -3.67 -17.16
N PRO A 398 -9.82 -4.55 -17.58
CA PRO A 398 -9.65 -5.35 -18.79
C PRO A 398 -9.42 -4.53 -20.05
N ALA A 399 -10.02 -3.34 -20.19
CA ALA A 399 -9.80 -2.50 -21.37
C ALA A 399 -8.35 -2.00 -21.44
N SER A 400 -7.82 -1.53 -20.31
CA SER A 400 -6.41 -1.11 -20.21
C SER A 400 -5.45 -2.28 -20.41
N TYR A 401 -5.78 -3.47 -19.88
CA TYR A 401 -5.03 -4.70 -20.13
C TYR A 401 -4.91 -4.98 -21.64
N HIS A 402 -6.04 -4.98 -22.35
CA HIS A 402 -6.10 -5.25 -23.79
C HIS A 402 -5.36 -4.18 -24.60
N GLU A 403 -5.52 -2.90 -24.26
CA GLU A 403 -4.79 -1.80 -24.90
C GLU A 403 -3.26 -1.96 -24.78
N VAL A 404 -2.78 -2.44 -23.63
CA VAL A 404 -1.35 -2.65 -23.39
C VAL A 404 -0.83 -3.89 -24.11
N LEU A 405 -1.52 -5.04 -23.99
CA LEU A 405 -0.95 -6.36 -24.28
C LEU A 405 -1.42 -7.00 -25.60
N ASP A 406 -2.56 -6.59 -26.17
CA ASP A 406 -3.06 -7.21 -27.40
C ASP A 406 -2.06 -7.06 -28.56
N GLY A 407 -1.93 -8.13 -29.36
CA GLY A 407 -0.98 -8.21 -30.49
C GLY A 407 0.49 -8.34 -30.10
N ILE A 408 0.81 -8.60 -28.82
CA ILE A 408 2.15 -9.06 -28.43
C ILE A 408 2.15 -10.59 -28.44
N GLU A 409 2.84 -11.17 -29.42
CA GLU A 409 2.96 -12.62 -29.61
C GLU A 409 4.38 -13.07 -29.25
N SER A 410 4.51 -13.85 -28.17
CA SER A 410 5.74 -14.57 -27.81
C SER A 410 5.39 -15.70 -26.84
N GLU A 411 5.97 -16.87 -27.05
CA GLU A 411 5.85 -18.01 -26.13
C GLU A 411 6.54 -17.76 -24.79
N HIS A 412 7.45 -16.78 -24.74
CA HIS A 412 8.23 -16.39 -23.57
C HIS A 412 7.61 -15.23 -22.78
N LEU A 413 6.46 -14.71 -23.19
CA LEU A 413 5.71 -13.74 -22.39
C LEU A 413 4.77 -14.43 -21.42
N ILE A 414 4.99 -14.21 -20.13
CA ILE A 414 4.09 -14.61 -19.05
C ILE A 414 3.60 -13.36 -18.33
N VAL A 415 2.30 -13.20 -18.15
CA VAL A 415 1.71 -12.03 -17.49
C VAL A 415 1.26 -12.41 -16.07
N SER A 416 1.86 -11.74 -15.08
CA SER A 416 1.60 -11.95 -13.66
C SER A 416 0.60 -10.93 -13.10
N THR A 417 -0.45 -11.42 -12.43
CA THR A 417 -1.51 -10.58 -11.88
C THR A 417 -2.05 -11.16 -10.57
N LYS A 418 -2.25 -10.29 -9.57
CA LYS A 418 -2.90 -10.63 -8.28
C LYS A 418 -4.29 -11.23 -8.49
N TYR A 419 -4.63 -12.26 -7.71
CA TYR A 419 -5.96 -12.88 -7.76
C TYR A 419 -7.09 -11.91 -7.43
N SER A 420 -6.82 -10.90 -6.60
CA SER A 420 -7.74 -9.84 -6.22
C SER A 420 -7.68 -8.66 -7.18
N LEU A 421 -8.80 -7.96 -7.38
CA LEU A 421 -8.83 -6.71 -8.14
C LEU A 421 -8.33 -5.53 -7.28
N GLY A 422 -7.02 -5.49 -7.06
CA GLY A 422 -6.34 -4.53 -6.18
C GLY A 422 -5.23 -5.22 -5.39
N ASP A 423 -4.93 -4.69 -4.21
CA ASP A 423 -3.77 -5.12 -3.42
C ASP A 423 -4.09 -6.16 -2.35
N PHE A 424 -4.50 -7.36 -2.76
CA PHE A 424 -4.75 -8.48 -1.85
C PHE A 424 -5.70 -8.24 -0.68
N TYR A 425 -6.31 -7.09 -0.44
CA TYR A 425 -7.27 -6.92 0.66
C TYR A 425 -8.42 -7.94 0.56
N SER A 426 -8.95 -8.33 1.71
CA SER A 426 -10.25 -8.99 1.76
C SER A 426 -11.34 -8.00 1.35
N HIS A 427 -12.52 -8.53 1.02
CA HIS A 427 -13.59 -7.75 0.40
C HIS A 427 -13.27 -7.18 -0.99
N LEU A 428 -12.13 -7.54 -1.60
CA LEU A 428 -11.87 -7.25 -3.00
C LEU A 428 -12.48 -8.35 -3.90
N PRO A 429 -13.13 -7.97 -5.01
CA PRO A 429 -13.53 -8.93 -6.03
C PRO A 429 -12.34 -9.69 -6.64
N LEU A 430 -12.61 -10.86 -7.21
CA LEU A 430 -11.65 -11.54 -8.06
C LEU A 430 -11.24 -10.66 -9.26
N ASN A 431 -9.99 -10.79 -9.68
CA ASN A 431 -9.43 -9.93 -10.70
C ASN A 431 -9.98 -10.28 -12.09
N THR A 432 -10.76 -9.38 -12.67
CA THR A 432 -11.41 -9.61 -13.96
C THR A 432 -10.45 -9.64 -15.13
N THR A 433 -9.24 -9.09 -15.00
CA THR A 433 -8.22 -9.16 -16.07
C THR A 433 -7.64 -10.56 -16.24
N LEU A 434 -7.77 -11.44 -15.23
CA LEU A 434 -7.39 -12.86 -15.31
C LEU A 434 -8.42 -13.70 -16.08
N LEU A 435 -9.61 -13.15 -16.35
CA LEU A 435 -10.68 -13.84 -17.10
C LEU A 435 -10.56 -13.68 -18.62
N THR A 436 -9.61 -12.86 -19.09
CA THR A 436 -9.46 -12.49 -20.51
C THR A 436 -7.98 -12.48 -20.94
N GLY A 437 -7.74 -12.20 -22.23
CA GLY A 437 -6.41 -12.14 -22.83
C GLY A 437 -5.95 -13.48 -23.43
N GLU A 438 -4.94 -13.41 -24.30
CA GLU A 438 -4.38 -14.57 -25.03
C GLU A 438 -2.98 -14.95 -24.53
N GLN A 439 -2.35 -14.09 -23.71
CA GLN A 439 -1.01 -14.31 -23.16
C GLN A 439 -1.03 -15.37 -22.05
N LYS A 440 0.07 -16.12 -21.88
CA LYS A 440 0.26 -17.01 -20.72
C LYS A 440 0.09 -16.21 -19.42
N ARG A 441 -0.70 -16.72 -18.48
CA ARG A 441 -1.01 -16.05 -17.21
C ARG A 441 -0.47 -16.84 -16.02
N ILE A 442 0.06 -16.11 -15.04
CA ILE A 442 0.20 -16.62 -13.68
C ILE A 442 -0.62 -15.77 -12.71
N VAL A 443 -1.20 -16.44 -11.72
CA VAL A 443 -2.00 -15.82 -10.66
C VAL A 443 -1.10 -15.56 -9.44
N GLU A 444 -1.01 -14.32 -8.97
CA GLU A 444 -0.28 -14.02 -7.73
C GLU A 444 -1.19 -14.24 -6.52
N PHE A 445 -0.64 -14.87 -5.48
CA PHE A 445 -1.22 -15.07 -4.16
C PHE A 445 -0.27 -14.55 -3.09
N GLN A 446 -0.81 -14.17 -1.94
CA GLN A 446 -0.02 -13.71 -0.79
C GLN A 446 -0.41 -14.53 0.44
N SER A 447 0.49 -15.43 0.85
CA SER A 447 0.27 -16.32 2.00
C SER A 447 0.45 -15.58 3.32
N ARG A 448 1.52 -14.78 3.46
CA ARG A 448 1.71 -13.87 4.57
C ARG A 448 0.91 -12.59 4.31
N ARG A 449 -0.30 -12.52 4.85
CA ARG A 449 -1.23 -11.42 4.57
C ARG A 449 -0.73 -10.11 5.16
N GLU A 450 -0.27 -9.24 4.28
CA GLU A 450 0.34 -7.94 4.58
C GLU A 450 -0.63 -7.06 5.39
N PHE A 451 -1.84 -6.86 4.87
CA PHE A 451 -2.84 -5.98 5.48
C PHE A 451 -3.64 -6.62 6.63
N GLU A 452 -3.40 -7.90 6.93
CA GLU A 452 -4.16 -8.65 7.95
C GLU A 452 -3.24 -9.07 9.09
N GLY A 453 -2.51 -8.09 9.64
CA GLY A 453 -1.61 -8.26 10.76
C GLY A 453 -0.28 -8.92 10.42
N PHE A 454 0.17 -8.89 9.15
CA PHE A 454 1.47 -9.43 8.72
C PHE A 454 1.73 -10.90 9.07
N GLY A 455 0.65 -11.70 9.14
CA GLY A 455 0.73 -13.10 9.56
C GLY A 455 0.77 -13.34 11.08
N ALA A 456 0.58 -12.30 11.90
CA ALA A 456 0.46 -12.45 13.35
C ALA A 456 -0.91 -12.98 13.81
N LEU A 457 -1.91 -13.07 12.91
CA LEU A 457 -3.26 -13.52 13.22
C LEU A 457 -3.57 -14.80 12.42
N PRO A 458 -4.34 -15.76 12.96
CA PRO A 458 -4.82 -16.89 12.17
C PRO A 458 -5.58 -16.39 10.96
N ASN A 459 -5.31 -16.99 9.80
CA ASN A 459 -5.82 -16.50 8.54
C ASN A 459 -5.81 -17.60 7.47
N ASP A 460 -6.81 -18.48 7.48
CA ASP A 460 -6.95 -19.57 6.52
C ASP A 460 -7.54 -19.08 5.19
N LEU A 461 -6.69 -18.97 4.17
CA LEU A 461 -7.06 -18.49 2.83
C LEU A 461 -7.42 -19.63 1.87
N GLY A 462 -7.33 -20.89 2.29
CA GLY A 462 -7.40 -22.03 1.37
C GLY A 462 -8.67 -22.07 0.53
N GLY A 463 -9.82 -21.81 1.15
CA GLY A 463 -11.11 -21.75 0.44
C GLY A 463 -11.17 -20.63 -0.60
N LEU A 464 -10.65 -19.45 -0.27
CA LEU A 464 -10.59 -18.30 -1.16
C LEU A 464 -9.63 -18.55 -2.33
N HIS A 465 -8.43 -19.08 -2.05
CA HIS A 465 -7.44 -19.43 -3.07
C HIS A 465 -8.00 -20.51 -4.02
N GLN A 466 -8.72 -21.50 -3.50
CA GLN A 466 -9.37 -22.54 -4.31
C GLN A 466 -10.46 -21.95 -5.21
N GLU A 467 -11.34 -21.09 -4.69
CA GLU A 467 -12.38 -20.44 -5.47
C GLU A 467 -11.79 -19.58 -6.59
N ALA A 468 -10.77 -18.78 -6.27
CA ALA A 468 -10.06 -17.95 -7.25
C ALA A 468 -9.46 -18.83 -8.36
N LEU A 469 -8.69 -19.86 -7.98
CA LEU A 469 -8.01 -20.71 -8.95
C LEU A 469 -8.99 -21.48 -9.85
N ARG A 470 -10.05 -22.08 -9.27
CA ARG A 470 -11.11 -22.74 -10.05
C ARG A 470 -11.79 -21.78 -11.02
N THR A 471 -12.09 -20.56 -10.56
CA THR A 471 -12.74 -19.54 -11.40
C THR A 471 -11.88 -19.17 -12.60
N PHE A 472 -10.59 -18.90 -12.38
CA PHE A 472 -9.69 -18.52 -13.47
C PHE A 472 -9.41 -19.67 -14.42
N LEU A 473 -9.13 -20.87 -13.91
CA LEU A 473 -8.92 -22.06 -14.77
C LEU A 473 -10.14 -22.41 -15.62
N ALA A 474 -11.35 -22.21 -15.09
CA ALA A 474 -12.58 -22.46 -15.84
C ALA A 474 -12.84 -21.43 -16.95
N LYS A 475 -12.28 -20.22 -16.84
CA LYS A 475 -12.58 -19.09 -17.74
C LYS A 475 -11.43 -18.74 -18.68
N ASN A 476 -10.19 -19.05 -18.29
CA ASN A 476 -9.00 -18.69 -19.03
C ASN A 476 -8.06 -19.90 -19.17
N PRO A 477 -8.03 -20.55 -20.36
CA PRO A 477 -7.15 -21.70 -20.60
C PRO A 477 -5.66 -21.32 -20.65
N HIS A 478 -5.32 -20.03 -20.69
CA HIS A 478 -3.94 -19.53 -20.72
C HIS A 478 -3.33 -19.39 -19.31
N VAL A 479 -4.06 -19.72 -18.24
CA VAL A 479 -3.49 -19.79 -16.89
C VAL A 479 -2.55 -20.99 -16.80
N VAL A 480 -1.25 -20.72 -16.83
CA VAL A 480 -0.18 -21.74 -16.81
C VAL A 480 0.45 -21.92 -15.44
N GLY A 481 0.09 -21.07 -14.46
CA GLY A 481 0.73 -21.15 -13.16
C GLY A 481 0.23 -20.18 -12.11
N LEU A 482 0.96 -20.16 -11.01
CA LEU A 482 0.80 -19.20 -9.92
C LEU A 482 2.14 -18.72 -9.38
N TRP A 483 2.10 -17.62 -8.65
CA TRP A 483 3.21 -17.14 -7.83
C TRP A 483 2.73 -16.82 -6.42
N ASN A 484 3.22 -17.56 -5.43
CA ASN A 484 2.85 -17.38 -4.04
C ASN A 484 3.91 -16.60 -3.26
N TRP A 485 3.51 -15.55 -2.56
CA TRP A 485 4.39 -14.75 -1.70
C TRP A 485 4.37 -15.33 -0.28
N THR A 486 5.52 -15.81 0.18
CA THR A 486 5.68 -16.50 1.47
C THR A 486 6.26 -15.60 2.55
N GLN A 487 6.93 -14.50 2.18
CA GLN A 487 7.46 -13.51 3.12
C GLN A 487 7.28 -12.08 2.61
N ASP A 488 7.44 -11.86 1.30
CA ASP A 488 7.32 -10.54 0.67
C ASP A 488 5.90 -9.97 0.81
N GLY A 489 5.79 -8.65 0.72
CA GLY A 489 4.56 -7.89 0.93
C GLY A 489 4.69 -6.92 2.10
N GLY A 490 4.55 -5.63 1.80
CA GLY A 490 4.64 -4.54 2.76
C GLY A 490 6.05 -4.32 3.34
N PRO A 491 6.16 -3.43 4.33
CA PRO A 491 7.40 -3.10 4.99
C PRO A 491 7.91 -4.27 5.81
N LEU A 492 9.23 -4.39 5.84
CA LEU A 492 9.88 -5.47 6.58
C LEU A 492 9.76 -5.27 8.10
N ARG A 493 9.86 -4.01 8.57
CA ARG A 493 10.15 -3.68 9.98
C ARG A 493 9.02 -2.96 10.72
N ALA A 494 8.05 -2.38 10.01
CA ALA A 494 6.83 -1.84 10.61
C ALA A 494 5.79 -2.94 10.84
N GLY A 495 6.12 -3.94 11.66
CA GLY A 495 5.29 -5.11 11.90
C GLY A 495 5.97 -6.15 12.79
N PRO A 496 5.38 -7.35 12.97
CA PRO A 496 5.96 -8.42 13.77
C PRO A 496 7.28 -8.91 13.16
N MET A 497 8.29 -9.10 14.01
CA MET A 497 9.58 -9.73 13.69
C MET A 497 9.41 -11.24 13.52
N THR A 498 8.68 -11.63 12.47
CA THR A 498 8.49 -13.03 12.08
C THR A 498 9.05 -13.25 10.68
N LEU A 499 9.98 -14.19 10.57
CA LEU A 499 10.72 -14.50 9.36
C LEU A 499 10.52 -15.98 9.01
N TYR A 500 9.91 -16.24 7.86
CA TYR A 500 9.51 -17.57 7.39
C TYR A 500 10.68 -18.57 7.45
N LEU A 501 10.44 -19.74 8.05
CA LEU A 501 11.42 -20.80 8.33
C LEU A 501 12.57 -20.43 9.28
N ARG A 502 12.58 -19.25 9.91
CA ARG A 502 13.69 -18.83 10.77
C ARG A 502 13.31 -18.34 12.16
N THR A 503 12.40 -17.37 12.31
CA THR A 503 12.08 -16.78 13.63
C THR A 503 10.61 -16.38 13.74
N GLY A 504 10.13 -16.29 14.98
CA GLY A 504 8.73 -15.99 15.31
C GLY A 504 7.78 -17.15 14.96
N PHE A 505 6.49 -16.86 14.90
CA PHE A 505 5.44 -17.86 14.73
C PHE A 505 4.94 -17.95 13.28
N TRP A 506 5.87 -18.21 12.35
CA TRP A 506 5.61 -18.22 10.91
C TRP A 506 4.66 -19.33 10.46
N GLN A 507 4.45 -20.35 11.29
CA GLN A 507 3.44 -21.39 11.08
C GLN A 507 2.03 -20.81 10.88
N MET A 508 1.75 -19.60 11.39
CA MET A 508 0.45 -18.95 11.18
C MET A 508 0.08 -18.75 9.71
N TRP A 509 1.06 -18.51 8.83
CA TRP A 509 0.81 -18.40 7.38
C TRP A 509 1.43 -19.51 6.54
N ASP A 510 2.27 -20.36 7.14
CA ASP A 510 2.77 -21.59 6.48
C ASP A 510 1.63 -22.48 5.98
N LEU A 511 0.50 -22.50 6.70
CA LEU A 511 -0.73 -23.13 6.24
C LEU A 511 -1.10 -22.68 4.82
N ASN A 512 -1.07 -21.37 4.55
CA ASN A 512 -1.43 -20.84 3.24
C ASN A 512 -0.38 -21.18 2.17
N VAL A 513 0.90 -21.29 2.55
CA VAL A 513 1.98 -21.73 1.66
C VAL A 513 1.75 -23.19 1.24
N TYR A 514 1.45 -24.05 2.21
CA TYR A 514 1.13 -25.45 2.00
C TYR A 514 -0.13 -25.61 1.14
N LEU A 515 -1.25 -24.99 1.52
CA LEU A 515 -2.53 -25.10 0.81
C LEU A 515 -2.45 -24.60 -0.63
N THR A 516 -1.76 -23.48 -0.88
CA THR A 516 -1.60 -22.93 -2.23
C THR A 516 -0.81 -23.88 -3.14
N ALA A 517 0.23 -24.53 -2.61
CA ALA A 517 0.98 -25.55 -3.36
C ALA A 517 0.11 -26.79 -3.68
N ARG A 518 -0.69 -27.24 -2.72
CA ARG A 518 -1.65 -28.36 -2.91
C ARG A 518 -2.67 -28.04 -3.98
N LEU A 519 -3.24 -26.83 -3.97
CA LEU A 519 -4.19 -26.35 -4.97
C LEU A 519 -3.57 -26.16 -6.36
N ALA A 520 -2.28 -25.80 -6.43
CA ALA A 520 -1.56 -25.77 -7.70
C ALA A 520 -1.41 -27.16 -8.33
N TRP A 521 -1.25 -28.18 -7.49
CA TRP A 521 -1.21 -29.57 -7.92
C TRP A 521 -2.59 -30.08 -8.33
N ASP A 522 -3.58 -29.88 -7.46
CA ASP A 522 -4.96 -30.28 -7.64
C ASP A 522 -5.92 -29.18 -7.14
N PRO A 523 -6.46 -28.35 -8.05
CA PRO A 523 -7.42 -27.30 -7.69
C PRO A 523 -8.69 -27.84 -7.04
N ASP A 524 -8.96 -29.15 -7.15
CA ASP A 524 -10.11 -29.81 -6.56
C ASP A 524 -9.81 -30.51 -5.22
N ALA A 525 -8.59 -30.37 -4.68
CA ALA A 525 -8.22 -30.92 -3.39
C ALA A 525 -9.17 -30.48 -2.26
N ASP A 526 -9.40 -31.39 -1.30
CA ASP A 526 -10.15 -31.07 -0.09
C ASP A 526 -9.31 -30.19 0.82
N VAL A 527 -9.55 -28.87 0.76
CA VAL A 527 -8.83 -27.86 1.55
C VAL A 527 -8.91 -28.15 3.04
N ALA A 528 -10.08 -28.53 3.55
CA ALA A 528 -10.29 -28.75 4.97
C ALA A 528 -9.53 -29.99 5.46
N ALA A 529 -9.47 -31.04 4.64
CA ALA A 529 -8.61 -32.20 4.91
C ALA A 529 -7.12 -31.84 4.84
N ALA A 530 -6.70 -31.03 3.86
CA ALA A 530 -5.32 -30.57 3.75
C ALA A 530 -4.90 -29.67 4.93
N THR A 531 -5.81 -28.87 5.49
CA THR A 531 -5.57 -28.14 6.74
C THR A 531 -5.31 -29.11 7.89
N ASN A 532 -6.10 -30.18 8.04
CA ASN A 532 -5.84 -31.21 9.06
C ASN A 532 -4.50 -31.93 8.85
N ASP A 533 -4.14 -32.22 7.59
CA ASP A 533 -2.84 -32.79 7.24
C ASP A 533 -1.71 -31.88 7.74
N TRP A 534 -1.76 -30.59 7.40
CA TRP A 534 -0.76 -29.62 7.85
C TRP A 534 -0.70 -29.50 9.38
N ILE A 535 -1.85 -29.42 10.06
CA ILE A 535 -1.89 -29.36 11.54
C ILE A 535 -1.21 -30.59 12.14
N ARG A 536 -1.40 -31.77 11.55
CA ARG A 536 -0.76 -33.00 12.03
C ARG A 536 0.75 -32.96 11.88
N GLN A 537 1.22 -32.48 10.73
CA GLN A 537 2.65 -32.34 10.44
C GLN A 537 3.32 -31.34 11.40
N THR A 538 2.61 -30.25 11.72
CA THR A 538 3.21 -29.09 12.40
C THR A 538 3.01 -29.09 13.91
N PHE A 539 1.82 -29.43 14.41
CA PHE A 539 1.44 -29.16 15.80
C PHE A 539 1.19 -30.37 16.68
N SER A 540 0.45 -31.39 16.21
CA SER A 540 0.01 -32.48 17.09
C SER A 540 -0.51 -33.69 16.31
N ASP A 541 -0.35 -34.90 16.85
CA ASP A 541 -1.03 -36.10 16.37
C ASP A 541 -2.39 -36.37 17.06
N ASP A 542 -2.66 -35.66 18.16
CA ASP A 542 -3.86 -35.82 18.98
C ASP A 542 -5.12 -35.30 18.25
N PRO A 543 -6.16 -36.12 18.08
CA PRO A 543 -7.37 -35.72 17.35
C PRO A 543 -8.09 -34.49 17.91
N ASP A 544 -8.08 -34.31 19.23
CA ASP A 544 -8.78 -33.19 19.88
C ASP A 544 -8.04 -31.87 19.65
N THR A 545 -6.70 -31.89 19.78
CA THR A 545 -5.83 -30.75 19.44
C THR A 545 -5.92 -30.38 17.97
N ILE A 546 -5.91 -31.37 17.06
CA ILE A 546 -6.08 -31.13 15.62
C ILE A 546 -7.44 -30.47 15.35
N SER A 547 -8.51 -31.01 15.94
CA SER A 547 -9.87 -30.48 15.80
C SER A 547 -9.98 -29.04 16.32
N ALA A 548 -9.35 -28.72 17.45
CA ALA A 548 -9.34 -27.39 18.01
C ALA A 548 -8.65 -26.37 17.08
N ILE A 549 -7.45 -26.69 16.58
CA ILE A 549 -6.71 -25.81 15.66
C ILE A 549 -7.48 -25.66 14.32
N ALA A 550 -8.03 -26.74 13.79
CA ALA A 550 -8.82 -26.70 12.55
C ALA A 550 -10.05 -25.80 12.70
N GLN A 551 -10.72 -25.84 13.85
CA GLN A 551 -11.84 -24.93 14.15
C GLN A 551 -11.38 -23.48 14.29
N VAL A 552 -10.22 -23.22 14.89
CA VAL A 552 -9.64 -21.86 14.94
C VAL A 552 -9.40 -21.34 13.53
N MET A 553 -8.77 -22.13 12.65
CA MET A 553 -8.53 -21.77 11.26
C MET A 553 -9.85 -21.56 10.49
N ALA A 554 -10.86 -22.39 10.70
CA ALA A 554 -12.18 -22.22 10.08
C ALA A 554 -12.91 -20.92 10.51
N LEU A 555 -12.71 -20.48 11.76
CA LEU A 555 -13.29 -19.23 12.28
C LEU A 555 -12.52 -17.98 11.85
N SER A 556 -11.25 -18.14 11.46
CA SER A 556 -10.30 -17.05 11.24
C SER A 556 -10.78 -16.00 10.23
N ARG A 557 -11.31 -16.42 9.07
CA ARG A 557 -11.78 -15.50 8.01
C ARG A 557 -12.90 -14.60 8.49
N SER A 558 -13.89 -15.15 9.21
CA SER A 558 -14.96 -14.32 9.77
C SER A 558 -14.46 -13.40 10.88
N ALA A 559 -13.47 -13.82 11.66
CA ALA A 559 -12.89 -12.99 12.71
C ALA A 559 -12.10 -11.81 12.11
N ILE A 560 -11.28 -12.06 11.08
CA ILE A 560 -10.53 -11.05 10.33
C ILE A 560 -11.46 -10.08 9.61
N GLY A 561 -12.42 -10.59 8.81
CA GLY A 561 -13.36 -9.76 8.06
C GLY A 561 -14.14 -8.80 8.97
N LYS A 562 -14.60 -9.29 10.13
CA LYS A 562 -15.35 -8.44 11.08
C LYS A 562 -14.47 -7.57 11.97
N GLY A 563 -13.23 -7.98 12.26
CA GLY A 563 -12.33 -7.31 13.19
C GLY A 563 -11.53 -6.19 12.54
N LEU A 564 -10.98 -6.45 11.35
CA LEU A 564 -10.09 -5.53 10.64
C LEU A 564 -10.82 -4.70 9.57
N TYR A 565 -12.00 -5.12 9.10
CA TYR A 565 -12.80 -4.36 8.13
C TYR A 565 -14.09 -3.85 8.76
N ILE A 566 -14.69 -2.84 8.11
CA ILE A 566 -16.06 -2.39 8.38
C ILE A 566 -16.89 -2.90 7.22
N GLY A 567 -17.55 -4.06 7.38
CA GLY A 567 -18.19 -4.81 6.30
C GLY A 567 -19.10 -3.95 5.43
N PRO A 568 -20.00 -3.13 6.02
CA PRO A 568 -20.85 -2.25 5.24
C PRO A 568 -20.17 -1.26 4.30
N TYR A 569 -18.94 -0.86 4.59
CA TYR A 569 -18.09 -0.07 3.70
C TYR A 569 -17.23 -0.96 2.79
N ALA A 570 -16.60 -1.99 3.35
CA ALA A 570 -15.68 -2.88 2.64
C ALA A 570 -16.36 -3.65 1.48
N ASP A 571 -17.65 -3.97 1.60
CA ASP A 571 -18.46 -4.59 0.55
C ASP A 571 -18.83 -3.63 -0.61
N THR A 572 -18.21 -2.46 -0.66
CA THR A 572 -18.44 -1.48 -1.72
C THR A 572 -17.14 -1.07 -2.38
N ARG A 573 -17.20 -0.88 -3.69
CA ARG A 573 -16.19 -0.18 -4.48
C ARG A 573 -16.41 1.31 -4.34
N VAL A 574 -15.47 1.97 -3.70
CA VAL A 574 -15.45 3.42 -3.57
C VAL A 574 -14.37 3.94 -4.50
N LYS A 575 -14.71 4.91 -5.37
CA LYS A 575 -13.71 5.70 -6.08
C LYS A 575 -13.70 7.10 -5.50
N ALA A 576 -12.52 7.65 -5.24
CA ALA A 576 -12.34 9.02 -4.76
C ALA A 576 -10.97 9.53 -5.21
N LEU A 577 -10.87 10.81 -5.57
CA LEU A 577 -9.63 11.45 -6.07
C LEU A 577 -9.02 10.75 -7.28
N GLY A 578 -9.84 10.08 -8.10
CA GLY A 578 -9.36 9.28 -9.24
C GLY A 578 -8.74 7.93 -8.85
N LEU A 579 -8.84 7.56 -7.58
CA LEU A 579 -8.32 6.32 -6.99
C LEU A 579 -9.48 5.44 -6.53
N GLU A 580 -9.21 4.15 -6.30
CA GLU A 580 -10.11 3.23 -5.62
C GLU A 580 -9.48 2.90 -4.26
N PRO A 581 -9.82 3.64 -3.17
CA PRO A 581 -9.19 3.44 -1.88
C PRO A 581 -9.39 2.00 -1.38
N PRO A 582 -8.44 1.46 -0.61
CA PRO A 582 -8.59 0.16 0.01
C PRO A 582 -9.91 -0.02 0.79
N PRO A 583 -10.44 -1.25 0.91
CA PRO A 583 -11.62 -1.52 1.73
C PRO A 583 -11.35 -1.38 3.24
N MET A 584 -10.08 -1.26 3.66
CA MET A 584 -9.66 -1.19 5.06
C MET A 584 -9.27 0.22 5.55
N MET A 585 -9.61 1.29 4.84
CA MET A 585 -9.10 2.67 5.09
C MET A 585 -9.16 3.24 6.51
N TRP A 586 -9.97 2.69 7.42
CA TRP A 586 -9.96 3.08 8.85
C TRP A 586 -8.72 2.60 9.61
N ILE A 587 -8.05 1.56 9.11
CA ILE A 587 -6.68 1.15 9.43
C ILE A 587 -5.88 1.37 8.15
N PHE A 588 -5.27 2.55 8.03
CA PHE A 588 -4.59 2.95 6.80
C PHE A 588 -3.26 2.23 6.68
N GLU A 589 -3.17 1.24 5.81
CA GLU A 589 -2.00 0.39 5.55
C GLU A 589 -1.43 -0.24 6.84
N TRP A 590 -1.49 -1.57 6.92
CA TRP A 590 -0.83 -2.39 7.95
C TRP A 590 -1.33 -2.21 9.39
N ASP A 591 -0.92 -1.14 10.10
CA ASP A 591 -1.09 -0.99 11.55
C ASP A 591 -1.57 0.42 11.98
N ILE A 592 -1.65 1.39 11.07
CA ILE A 592 -1.97 2.78 11.41
C ILE A 592 -3.49 2.96 11.52
N VAL A 593 -4.00 3.05 12.74
CA VAL A 593 -5.41 3.39 12.95
C VAL A 593 -5.63 4.87 12.64
N THR A 594 -6.34 5.15 11.54
CA THR A 594 -6.45 6.52 11.02
C THR A 594 -7.30 7.40 11.92
N GLY A 595 -7.10 8.73 11.86
CA GLY A 595 -7.96 9.73 12.50
C GLY A 595 -8.41 10.85 11.57
N ASP A 596 -8.32 10.62 10.25
CA ASP A 596 -8.61 11.65 9.25
C ASP A 596 -10.10 11.71 8.88
N SER A 597 -10.58 12.92 8.62
CA SER A 597 -11.98 13.15 8.23
C SER A 597 -12.33 12.59 6.84
N ALA A 598 -11.41 12.59 5.87
CA ALA A 598 -11.72 12.14 4.51
C ALA A 598 -12.09 10.66 4.48
N ALA A 599 -11.33 9.80 5.14
CA ALA A 599 -11.61 8.37 5.23
C ALA A 599 -12.82 8.11 6.15
N LEU A 600 -12.77 8.58 7.41
CA LEU A 600 -13.78 8.21 8.42
C LEU A 600 -15.19 8.72 8.08
N ASP A 601 -15.32 9.95 7.56
CA ASP A 601 -16.63 10.50 7.19
C ASP A 601 -17.21 9.80 5.95
N THR A 602 -16.35 9.42 5.00
CA THR A 602 -16.75 8.66 3.81
C THR A 602 -17.20 7.25 4.19
N ILE A 603 -16.44 6.57 5.06
CA ILE A 603 -16.79 5.25 5.60
C ILE A 603 -18.16 5.32 6.28
N TYR A 604 -18.37 6.31 7.16
CA TYR A 604 -19.69 6.51 7.78
C TYR A 604 -20.78 6.74 6.75
N LYS A 605 -20.56 7.62 5.76
CA LYS A 605 -21.57 7.95 4.75
C LYS A 605 -22.02 6.72 3.97
N VAL A 606 -21.08 5.84 3.60
CA VAL A 606 -21.35 4.59 2.89
C VAL A 606 -22.01 3.55 3.80
N ALA A 607 -21.50 3.37 5.02
CA ALA A 607 -21.99 2.39 5.97
C ALA A 607 -23.33 2.78 6.63
N ARG A 608 -23.72 4.06 6.59
CA ARG A 608 -24.91 4.63 7.29
C ARG A 608 -26.19 3.81 7.14
N PRO A 609 -26.57 3.27 5.97
CA PRO A 609 -27.78 2.46 5.84
C PRO A 609 -27.77 1.18 6.68
N ARG A 610 -26.58 0.68 7.03
CA ARG A 610 -26.32 -0.52 7.84
C ARG A 610 -25.41 -0.19 9.03
N LEU A 611 -25.62 0.97 9.66
CA LEU A 611 -24.72 1.50 10.68
C LEU A 611 -24.63 0.60 11.93
N ASP A 612 -25.75 0.04 12.36
CA ASP A 612 -25.78 -0.82 13.55
C ASP A 612 -25.05 -2.14 13.29
N GLU A 613 -25.21 -2.73 12.09
CA GLU A 613 -24.42 -3.87 11.62
C GLU A 613 -22.92 -3.55 11.62
N ALA A 614 -22.51 -2.42 11.03
CA ALA A 614 -21.11 -1.98 11.02
C ALA A 614 -20.49 -1.92 12.42
N ILE A 615 -21.26 -1.44 13.42
CA ILE A 615 -20.81 -1.35 14.81
C ILE A 615 -20.81 -2.73 15.48
N GLU A 616 -21.85 -3.53 15.29
CA GLU A 616 -22.03 -4.85 15.91
C GLU A 616 -20.97 -5.86 15.48
N GLU A 617 -20.51 -5.81 14.21
CA GLU A 617 -19.40 -6.62 13.71
C GLU A 617 -18.16 -6.57 14.60
N GLY A 618 -17.89 -5.43 15.26
CA GLY A 618 -16.75 -5.30 16.17
C GLY A 618 -16.90 -6.17 17.42
N ALA A 619 -18.11 -6.23 17.99
CA ALA A 619 -18.39 -7.09 19.13
C ALA A 619 -18.39 -8.57 18.73
N GLU A 620 -18.88 -8.90 17.53
CA GLU A 620 -18.84 -10.25 16.97
C GLU A 620 -17.40 -10.72 16.75
N ALA A 621 -16.51 -9.86 16.23
CA ALA A 621 -15.10 -10.18 16.05
C ALA A 621 -14.41 -10.55 17.38
N VAL A 622 -14.67 -9.78 18.44
CA VAL A 622 -14.16 -10.08 19.79
C VAL A 622 -14.71 -11.41 20.31
N ALA A 623 -16.00 -11.70 20.10
CA ALA A 623 -16.61 -12.96 20.50
C ALA A 623 -15.99 -14.15 19.76
N LEU A 624 -15.75 -14.03 18.46
CA LEU A 624 -15.06 -15.02 17.65
C LEU A 624 -13.63 -15.26 18.13
N ALA A 625 -12.85 -14.20 18.36
CA ALA A 625 -11.49 -14.30 18.87
C ALA A 625 -11.43 -14.99 20.25
N ARG A 626 -12.38 -14.71 21.15
CA ARG A 626 -12.47 -15.40 22.46
C ARG A 626 -12.82 -16.87 22.32
N ARG A 627 -13.68 -17.22 21.37
CA ARG A 627 -13.99 -18.62 21.07
C ARG A 627 -12.75 -19.33 20.54
N MET A 628 -11.99 -18.70 19.64
CA MET A 628 -10.73 -19.22 19.13
C MET A 628 -9.71 -19.43 20.26
N GLN A 629 -9.56 -18.45 21.16
CA GLN A 629 -8.73 -18.56 22.36
C GLN A 629 -9.14 -19.75 23.25
N THR A 630 -10.44 -19.89 23.53
CA THR A 630 -10.97 -20.99 24.37
C THR A 630 -10.66 -22.37 23.77
N LEU A 631 -10.71 -22.50 22.43
CA LEU A 631 -10.36 -23.75 21.76
C LEU A 631 -8.89 -24.13 22.00
N ILE A 632 -7.96 -23.18 21.87
CA ILE A 632 -6.53 -23.43 22.10
C ILE A 632 -6.24 -23.68 23.58
N ASP A 633 -6.79 -22.87 24.48
CA ASP A 633 -6.60 -23.01 25.93
C ASP A 633 -7.14 -24.36 26.46
N GLY A 634 -8.16 -24.91 25.80
CA GLY A 634 -8.73 -26.22 26.09
C GLY A 634 -7.91 -27.42 25.63
N THR A 635 -6.80 -27.22 24.91
CA THR A 635 -5.92 -28.32 24.47
C THR A 635 -4.93 -28.73 25.55
N GLU A 636 -4.70 -30.04 25.67
CA GLU A 636 -3.72 -30.62 26.59
C GLU A 636 -2.30 -30.32 26.16
N ALA A 637 -1.49 -29.72 27.05
CA ALA A 637 -0.16 -29.24 26.68
C ALA A 637 0.83 -30.36 26.31
N SER A 638 0.64 -31.58 26.83
CA SER A 638 1.48 -32.75 26.51
C SER A 638 1.28 -33.27 25.10
N GLU A 639 0.14 -32.95 24.47
CA GLU A 639 -0.22 -33.47 23.15
C GLU A 639 0.32 -32.62 22.00
N TRP A 640 0.92 -31.47 22.31
CA TRP A 640 1.61 -30.64 21.32
C TRP A 640 3.03 -31.17 21.07
N ARG A 641 3.45 -31.19 19.81
CA ARG A 641 4.81 -31.56 19.41
C ARG A 641 5.88 -30.67 20.05
N ASP A 642 5.58 -29.38 20.21
CA ASP A 642 6.49 -28.39 20.80
C ASP A 642 5.73 -27.46 21.76
N PRO A 643 6.12 -27.39 23.05
CA PRO A 643 5.51 -26.47 24.01
C PRO A 643 5.71 -24.99 23.65
N VAL A 644 6.74 -24.63 22.87
CA VAL A 644 6.94 -23.26 22.38
C VAL A 644 5.87 -22.88 21.37
N LEU A 645 5.54 -23.76 20.42
CA LEU A 645 4.48 -23.53 19.44
C LEU A 645 3.12 -23.35 20.12
N ARG A 646 2.80 -24.18 21.13
CA ARG A 646 1.57 -24.02 21.92
C ARG A 646 1.50 -22.64 22.57
N ARG A 647 2.59 -22.20 23.21
CA ARG A 647 2.66 -20.88 23.86
C ARG A 647 2.47 -19.75 22.85
N GLN A 648 3.20 -19.79 21.74
CA GLN A 648 3.07 -18.78 20.68
C GLN A 648 1.64 -18.71 20.12
N PHE A 649 0.98 -19.86 19.96
CA PHE A 649 -0.43 -19.90 19.54
C PHE A 649 -1.34 -19.26 20.60
N ALA A 650 -1.19 -19.61 21.87
CA ALA A 650 -1.97 -19.01 22.95
C ALA A 650 -1.76 -17.49 23.06
N ASP A 651 -0.50 -17.03 22.95
CA ASP A 651 -0.15 -15.61 22.96
C ASP A 651 -0.77 -14.86 21.77
N THR A 652 -0.75 -15.49 20.59
CA THR A 652 -1.42 -14.98 19.37
C THR A 652 -2.93 -14.84 19.57
N MET A 653 -3.58 -15.81 20.22
CA MET A 653 -5.03 -15.74 20.50
C MET A 653 -5.34 -14.61 21.49
N ALA A 654 -4.50 -14.46 22.53
CA ALA A 654 -4.64 -13.38 23.49
C ALA A 654 -4.45 -12.00 22.83
N TYR A 655 -3.47 -11.88 21.92
CA TYR A 655 -3.25 -10.67 21.13
C TYR A 655 -4.44 -10.34 20.23
N GLN A 656 -4.98 -11.32 19.51
CA GLN A 656 -6.15 -11.11 18.65
C GLN A 656 -7.37 -10.61 19.45
N VAL A 657 -7.65 -11.19 20.63
CA VAL A 657 -8.74 -10.76 21.51
C VAL A 657 -8.55 -9.31 21.96
N ASP A 658 -7.33 -8.96 22.35
CA ASP A 658 -6.99 -7.61 22.83
C ASP A 658 -7.09 -6.57 21.71
N LEU A 659 -6.42 -6.83 20.58
CA LEU A 659 -6.43 -5.98 19.39
C LEU A 659 -7.86 -5.73 18.89
N PHE A 660 -8.67 -6.77 18.71
CA PHE A 660 -10.06 -6.62 18.27
C PHE A 660 -10.92 -5.87 19.29
N GLY A 661 -10.60 -6.00 20.59
CA GLY A 661 -11.26 -5.22 21.64
C GLY A 661 -10.99 -3.71 21.50
N VAL A 662 -9.74 -3.33 21.25
CA VAL A 662 -9.36 -1.93 21.00
C VAL A 662 -10.02 -1.40 19.73
N LEU A 663 -9.94 -2.15 18.64
CA LEU A 663 -10.48 -1.78 17.33
C LEU A 663 -12.01 -1.67 17.35
N ALA A 664 -12.73 -2.55 18.06
CA ALA A 664 -14.18 -2.45 18.23
C ALA A 664 -14.60 -1.17 18.98
N ALA A 665 -13.84 -0.78 20.02
CA ALA A 665 -14.06 0.47 20.73
C ALA A 665 -13.80 1.69 19.83
N TYR A 666 -12.72 1.65 19.04
CA TYR A 666 -12.38 2.70 18.08
C TYR A 666 -13.45 2.86 17.00
N ARG A 667 -13.88 1.75 16.38
CA ARG A 667 -14.95 1.71 15.37
C ARG A 667 -16.22 2.40 15.86
N THR A 668 -16.68 2.00 17.05
CA THR A 668 -17.88 2.59 17.66
C THR A 668 -17.71 4.09 17.87
N MET A 669 -16.54 4.50 18.37
CA MET A 669 -16.23 5.91 18.62
C MET A 669 -16.29 6.74 17.32
N ALA A 670 -15.58 6.31 16.27
CA ALA A 670 -15.49 7.02 15.00
C ALA A 670 -16.86 7.11 14.31
N LEU A 671 -17.58 6.00 14.20
CA LEU A 671 -18.88 5.95 13.53
C LEU A 671 -19.96 6.76 14.27
N ARG A 672 -19.98 6.75 15.60
CA ARG A 672 -20.92 7.56 16.39
C ARG A 672 -20.57 9.05 16.39
N HIS A 673 -19.28 9.41 16.32
CA HIS A 673 -18.86 10.80 16.13
C HIS A 673 -19.34 11.34 14.77
N ALA A 674 -19.10 10.61 13.68
CA ALA A 674 -19.59 10.98 12.36
C ALA A 674 -21.14 11.04 12.31
N GLN A 675 -21.84 10.11 12.99
CA GLN A 675 -23.29 10.18 13.15
C GLN A 675 -23.76 11.43 13.89
N TRP A 676 -23.05 11.86 14.93
CA TRP A 676 -23.34 13.12 15.62
C TRP A 676 -23.05 14.33 14.72
N LEU A 677 -21.96 14.31 13.94
CA LEU A 677 -21.68 15.36 12.97
C LEU A 677 -22.83 15.48 11.96
N ASP A 678 -23.32 14.38 11.40
CA ASP A 678 -24.44 14.35 10.45
C ASP A 678 -25.76 14.79 11.11
N THR A 679 -26.18 14.11 12.16
CA THR A 679 -27.54 14.20 12.71
C THR A 679 -27.69 15.21 13.86
N GLY A 680 -26.65 15.36 14.68
CA GLY A 680 -26.70 16.05 15.98
C GLY A 680 -27.43 15.32 17.09
N SER A 681 -27.69 14.03 16.91
CA SER A 681 -28.33 13.22 17.95
C SER A 681 -27.56 13.29 19.27
N ALA A 682 -28.29 13.53 20.36
CA ALA A 682 -27.73 13.51 21.71
C ALA A 682 -27.29 12.09 22.11
N ASP A 683 -28.02 11.07 21.65
CA ASP A 683 -27.70 9.66 21.89
C ASP A 683 -26.41 9.27 21.17
N ALA A 684 -26.27 9.63 19.89
CA ALA A 684 -25.03 9.40 19.14
C ALA A 684 -23.82 10.07 19.82
N LYS A 685 -24.01 11.29 20.36
CA LYS A 685 -22.98 11.98 21.13
C LYS A 685 -22.62 11.24 22.42
N ALA A 686 -23.62 10.78 23.17
CA ALA A 686 -23.40 10.05 24.43
C ALA A 686 -22.67 8.72 24.17
N GLU A 687 -23.08 7.99 23.14
CA GLU A 687 -22.44 6.74 22.73
C GLU A 687 -21.02 6.95 22.22
N TRP A 688 -20.77 7.99 21.42
CA TRP A 688 -19.42 8.41 21.01
C TRP A 688 -18.53 8.63 22.24
N ARG A 689 -18.97 9.43 23.21
CA ARG A 689 -18.17 9.71 24.43
C ARG A 689 -17.94 8.49 25.30
N ALA A 690 -18.91 7.59 25.39
CA ALA A 690 -18.74 6.32 26.09
C ALA A 690 -17.72 5.42 25.37
N ALA A 691 -17.80 5.32 24.04
CA ALA A 691 -16.87 4.56 23.22
C ALA A 691 -15.45 5.14 23.25
N GLU A 692 -15.32 6.46 23.25
CA GLU A 692 -14.04 7.15 23.39
C GLU A 692 -13.33 6.78 24.70
N LYS A 693 -14.04 6.78 25.83
CA LYS A 693 -13.46 6.37 27.12
C LYS A 693 -12.97 4.92 27.07
N ARG A 694 -13.75 4.03 26.46
CA ARG A 694 -13.37 2.61 26.28
C ARG A 694 -12.12 2.49 25.40
N PHE A 695 -12.09 3.19 24.28
CA PHE A 695 -10.94 3.19 23.37
C PHE A 695 -9.68 3.69 24.07
N ARG A 696 -9.69 4.85 24.75
CA ARG A 696 -8.52 5.37 25.47
C ARG A 696 -7.97 4.38 26.50
N THR A 697 -8.86 3.70 27.23
CA THR A 697 -8.45 2.70 28.23
C THR A 697 -7.87 1.45 27.56
N ALA A 698 -8.52 0.98 26.48
CA ALA A 698 -8.08 -0.21 25.76
C ALA A 698 -6.76 0.03 25.02
N ALA A 699 -6.62 1.15 24.29
CA ALA A 699 -5.39 1.53 23.58
C ALA A 699 -4.19 1.65 24.54
N ALA A 700 -4.35 2.35 25.66
CA ALA A 700 -3.27 2.46 26.66
C ALA A 700 -2.89 1.10 27.28
N ALA A 701 -3.86 0.19 27.46
CA ALA A 701 -3.58 -1.17 27.93
C ALA A 701 -2.86 -2.01 26.87
N HIS A 702 -3.27 -1.89 25.60
CA HIS A 702 -2.65 -2.55 24.45
C HIS A 702 -1.20 -2.09 24.26
N GLU A 703 -0.96 -0.78 24.19
CA GLU A 703 0.39 -0.20 24.08
C GLU A 703 1.27 -0.62 25.27
N LYS A 704 0.73 -0.62 26.49
CA LYS A 704 1.49 -1.07 27.67
C LYS A 704 1.88 -2.55 27.57
N ARG A 705 1.02 -3.39 27.00
CA ARG A 705 1.22 -4.83 26.90
C ARG A 705 2.14 -5.22 25.74
N TYR A 706 1.97 -4.58 24.59
CA TYR A 706 2.55 -4.99 23.31
C TYR A 706 3.51 -3.97 22.70
N GLY A 707 3.62 -2.76 23.26
CA GLY A 707 4.46 -1.70 22.69
C GLY A 707 5.97 -1.97 22.67
N ASN A 708 6.45 -2.97 23.43
CA ASN A 708 7.83 -3.45 23.37
C ASN A 708 7.92 -4.92 22.89
N ASP A 709 6.82 -5.50 22.41
CA ASP A 709 6.77 -6.88 21.93
C ASP A 709 7.06 -6.90 20.43
N THR A 710 8.23 -7.40 20.04
CA THR A 710 8.59 -7.48 18.62
C THR A 710 7.92 -8.64 17.90
N ALA A 711 7.38 -9.64 18.61
CA ALA A 711 6.66 -10.75 17.99
C ALA A 711 5.18 -10.41 17.74
N LEU A 712 4.57 -9.64 18.65
CA LEU A 712 3.17 -9.22 18.60
C LEU A 712 3.06 -7.71 18.92
N PRO A 713 3.55 -6.82 18.03
CA PRO A 713 3.66 -5.40 18.32
C PRO A 713 2.31 -4.69 18.43
N ALA A 714 2.28 -3.60 19.20
CA ALA A 714 1.11 -2.74 19.29
C ALA A 714 0.84 -2.01 17.96
N TYR A 715 -0.43 -1.82 17.62
CA TYR A 715 -0.83 -0.97 16.48
C TYR A 715 -0.54 0.51 16.76
N ASN A 716 -0.24 1.28 15.72
CA ASN A 716 -0.01 2.72 15.82
C ASN A 716 -1.31 3.52 15.91
N PHE A 717 -1.59 4.05 17.12
CA PHE A 717 -2.79 4.88 17.37
C PHE A 717 -2.56 6.39 17.23
N THR A 718 -1.39 6.84 16.78
CA THR A 718 -1.04 8.28 16.71
C THR A 718 -2.05 9.09 15.89
N ALA A 719 -2.43 8.59 14.72
CA ALA A 719 -3.37 9.29 13.85
C ALA A 719 -4.78 9.37 14.47
N ALA A 720 -5.27 8.26 15.03
CA ALA A 720 -6.51 8.21 15.81
C ALA A 720 -6.52 9.25 16.95
N GLU A 721 -5.44 9.37 17.72
CA GLU A 721 -5.35 10.36 18.79
C GLU A 721 -5.43 11.82 18.30
N ILE A 722 -4.79 12.12 17.16
CA ILE A 722 -4.85 13.45 16.54
C ILE A 722 -6.30 13.76 16.14
N GLY A 723 -6.97 12.81 15.47
CA GLY A 723 -8.38 12.92 15.10
C GLY A 723 -9.29 13.14 16.31
N MET A 724 -9.07 12.39 17.40
CA MET A 724 -9.81 12.54 18.65
C MET A 724 -9.62 13.92 19.28
N LYS A 725 -8.39 14.45 19.30
CA LYS A 725 -8.11 15.81 19.82
C LYS A 725 -8.87 16.89 19.04
N HIS A 726 -9.12 16.68 17.74
CA HIS A 726 -9.97 17.57 16.94
C HIS A 726 -11.45 17.38 17.26
N ALA A 727 -11.92 16.13 17.29
CA ALA A 727 -13.30 15.78 17.64
C ALA A 727 -13.70 16.35 19.02
N ASP A 728 -12.81 16.29 20.01
CA ASP A 728 -12.98 16.88 21.35
C ASP A 728 -13.27 18.37 21.33
N ARG A 729 -12.67 19.09 20.38
CA ARG A 729 -12.72 20.54 20.28
C ARG A 729 -13.90 21.04 19.45
N ASP A 730 -14.56 20.18 18.67
CA ASP A 730 -15.62 20.57 17.73
C ASP A 730 -16.72 21.41 18.36
N GLU A 731 -17.26 20.97 19.50
CA GLU A 731 -18.35 21.68 20.17
C GLU A 731 -17.91 23.04 20.73
N ALA A 732 -16.71 23.10 21.33
CA ALA A 732 -16.14 24.35 21.83
C ALA A 732 -15.89 25.33 20.67
N MET A 733 -15.36 24.83 19.54
CA MET A 733 -15.15 25.62 18.33
C MET A 733 -16.48 26.10 17.74
N ALA A 734 -17.54 25.28 17.78
CA ALA A 734 -18.88 25.69 17.35
C ALA A 734 -19.41 26.87 18.18
N TRP A 735 -19.26 26.82 19.50
CA TRP A 735 -19.66 27.90 20.40
C TRP A 735 -18.83 29.18 20.18
N LEU A 736 -17.52 29.06 19.99
CA LEU A 736 -16.68 30.20 19.61
C LEU A 736 -17.10 30.79 18.26
N ALA A 737 -17.43 29.95 17.28
CA ALA A 737 -17.94 30.41 15.99
C ALA A 737 -19.27 31.15 16.13
N ARG A 738 -20.21 30.65 16.95
CA ARG A 738 -21.48 31.33 17.28
C ARG A 738 -21.25 32.68 17.97
N ALA A 739 -20.34 32.73 18.94
CA ALA A 739 -19.99 33.98 19.63
C ALA A 739 -19.40 35.00 18.66
N LEU A 740 -18.49 34.58 17.77
CA LEU A 740 -17.95 35.45 16.71
C LEU A 740 -19.02 35.87 15.70
N LEU A 741 -19.96 35.00 15.33
CA LEU A 741 -21.10 35.35 14.49
C LEU A 741 -21.99 36.40 15.16
N ALA A 742 -22.27 36.27 16.46
CA ALA A 742 -23.04 37.25 17.22
C ALA A 742 -22.31 38.60 17.26
N VAL A 743 -20.99 38.60 17.50
CA VAL A 743 -20.15 39.81 17.43
C VAL A 743 -20.20 40.44 16.03
N LEU A 744 -20.06 39.65 14.96
CA LEU A 744 -20.17 40.13 13.58
C LEU A 744 -21.55 40.70 13.28
N ALA A 745 -22.62 40.04 13.74
CA ALA A 745 -23.99 40.50 13.57
C ALA A 745 -24.19 41.87 14.26
N ILE A 746 -23.70 42.03 15.49
CA ILE A 746 -23.73 43.31 16.20
C ILE A 746 -22.95 44.38 15.42
N VAL A 747 -21.72 44.07 14.98
CA VAL A 747 -20.89 44.98 14.18
C VAL A 747 -21.60 45.42 12.90
N PHE A 748 -22.26 44.51 12.19
CA PHE A 748 -22.98 44.82 10.96
C PHE A 748 -24.28 45.58 11.20
N VAL A 749 -25.06 45.26 12.24
CA VAL A 749 -26.28 46.01 12.60
C VAL A 749 -25.93 47.44 12.99
N LEU A 750 -24.94 47.61 13.87
CA LEU A 750 -24.48 48.93 14.31
C LEU A 750 -23.86 49.74 13.16
N GLY A 751 -23.14 49.08 12.23
CA GLY A 751 -22.59 49.72 11.04
C GLY A 751 -23.65 50.09 9.98
N ALA A 752 -24.71 49.30 9.85
CA ALA A 752 -25.82 49.55 8.92
C ALA A 752 -26.77 50.65 9.41
N ALA A 753 -26.87 50.84 10.73
CA ALA A 753 -27.74 51.82 11.39
C ALA A 753 -26.93 52.88 12.15
N PRO A 754 -26.18 53.76 11.46
CA PRO A 754 -25.30 54.76 12.09
C PRO A 754 -26.04 55.76 12.99
N ARG A 755 -27.38 55.84 12.89
CA ARG A 755 -28.23 56.66 13.77
C ARG A 755 -28.26 56.14 15.22
N LEU A 756 -28.06 54.82 15.44
CA LEU A 756 -28.10 54.20 16.77
C LEU A 756 -26.86 54.53 17.62
N LEU A 757 -25.75 54.90 16.99
CA LEU A 757 -24.47 55.18 17.66
C LEU A 757 -23.97 56.61 17.39
N ARG A 758 -24.89 57.54 17.10
CA ARG A 758 -24.54 58.88 16.66
C ARG A 758 -23.70 59.59 17.74
N GLY A 759 -22.44 59.90 17.42
CA GLY A 759 -21.51 60.54 18.36
C GLY A 759 -20.76 59.59 19.31
N ALA A 760 -21.04 58.28 19.28
CA ALA A 760 -20.31 57.31 20.10
C ALA A 760 -18.91 57.04 19.53
N PRO A 761 -17.87 56.88 20.36
CA PRO A 761 -16.52 56.50 19.92
C PRO A 761 -16.54 55.17 19.15
N GLY A 762 -15.92 55.11 17.97
CA GLY A 762 -15.84 53.88 17.16
C GLY A 762 -17.00 53.68 16.17
N SER A 763 -18.05 54.49 16.24
CA SER A 763 -19.23 54.39 15.35
C SER A 763 -18.90 54.58 13.87
N ALA A 764 -17.95 55.47 13.56
CA ALA A 764 -17.51 55.71 12.19
C ALA A 764 -16.73 54.51 11.63
N ALA A 765 -15.92 53.82 12.44
CA ALA A 765 -15.27 52.58 12.01
C ALA A 765 -16.28 51.47 11.68
N LEU A 766 -17.30 51.26 12.50
CA LEU A 766 -18.33 50.24 12.26
C LEU A 766 -19.11 50.55 10.96
N GLN A 767 -19.50 51.81 10.76
CA GLN A 767 -20.15 52.25 9.53
C GLN A 767 -19.23 52.05 8.31
N ALA A 768 -17.95 52.39 8.44
CA ALA A 768 -16.97 52.25 7.35
C ALA A 768 -16.69 50.78 6.99
N LEU A 769 -16.65 49.87 7.97
CA LEU A 769 -16.49 48.42 7.75
C LEU A 769 -17.72 47.82 7.04
N TRP A 770 -18.93 48.21 7.45
CA TRP A 770 -20.17 47.81 6.77
C TRP A 770 -20.23 48.31 5.32
N LEU A 771 -19.92 49.59 5.11
CA LEU A 771 -19.81 50.15 3.76
C LEU A 771 -18.69 49.47 2.98
N GLY A 772 -17.56 49.14 3.61
CA GLY A 772 -16.46 48.41 2.99
C GLY A 772 -16.85 47.04 2.45
N MET A 773 -17.67 46.31 3.20
CA MET A 773 -18.20 45.01 2.80
C MET A 773 -19.23 45.12 1.67
N THR A 774 -20.18 46.06 1.79
CA THR A 774 -21.40 46.09 0.92
C THR A 774 -21.31 47.08 -0.24
N ARG A 775 -20.74 48.27 -0.01
CA ARG A 775 -20.69 49.41 -0.93
C ARG A 775 -19.35 50.13 -0.82
N PRO A 776 -18.22 49.48 -1.15
CA PRO A 776 -16.88 49.96 -0.85
C PRO A 776 -16.55 51.34 -1.43
N TRP A 777 -17.19 51.73 -2.54
CA TRP A 777 -17.07 53.06 -3.15
C TRP A 777 -17.67 54.20 -2.31
N ARG A 778 -18.45 53.90 -1.27
CA ARG A 778 -19.03 54.89 -0.35
C ARG A 778 -18.24 55.06 0.94
N VAL A 779 -17.16 54.31 1.15
CA VAL A 779 -16.40 54.36 2.42
C VAL A 779 -15.79 55.75 2.67
N THR A 780 -15.52 56.53 1.62
CA THR A 780 -15.03 57.92 1.72
C THR A 780 -16.03 58.91 2.30
N SER A 781 -17.31 58.56 2.38
CA SER A 781 -18.33 59.44 2.97
C SER A 781 -18.30 59.44 4.51
N VAL A 782 -17.38 58.69 5.12
CA VAL A 782 -17.26 58.55 6.57
C VAL A 782 -16.04 59.32 7.07
N THR A 783 -16.25 60.21 8.04
CA THR A 783 -15.18 60.99 8.67
C THR A 783 -14.71 60.31 9.96
N PRO A 784 -13.46 59.82 10.04
CA PRO A 784 -13.00 59.02 11.18
C PRO A 784 -12.39 59.86 12.31
N GLY A 785 -12.64 59.45 13.56
CA GLY A 785 -11.88 59.87 14.73
C GLY A 785 -10.58 59.08 14.93
N ARG A 786 -9.84 59.36 16.02
CA ARG A 786 -8.58 58.66 16.35
C ARG A 786 -8.80 57.17 16.63
N LEU A 787 -9.83 56.85 17.42
CA LEU A 787 -10.18 55.46 17.75
C LEU A 787 -10.62 54.68 16.51
N ASP A 788 -11.40 55.31 15.63
CA ASP A 788 -11.90 54.67 14.41
C ASP A 788 -10.76 54.22 13.47
N ARG A 789 -9.70 55.04 13.37
CA ARG A 789 -8.50 54.72 12.58
C ARG A 789 -7.76 53.48 13.09
N THR A 790 -7.93 53.11 14.35
CA THR A 790 -7.39 51.87 14.91
C THR A 790 -8.36 50.71 14.74
N LEU A 791 -9.63 50.92 15.10
CA LEU A 791 -10.65 49.86 15.06
C LEU A 791 -10.86 49.28 13.65
N VAL A 792 -10.74 50.11 12.63
CA VAL A 792 -10.95 49.72 11.22
C VAL A 792 -10.02 48.60 10.73
N TRP A 793 -8.85 48.42 11.36
CA TRP A 793 -7.93 47.32 11.03
C TRP A 793 -7.75 46.34 12.19
N ALA A 794 -7.78 46.81 13.45
CA ALA A 794 -7.60 45.95 14.61
C ALA A 794 -8.76 44.96 14.79
N LEU A 795 -10.01 45.40 14.60
CA LEU A 795 -11.18 44.52 14.75
C LEU A 795 -11.21 43.42 13.66
N PRO A 796 -11.08 43.72 12.35
CA PRO A 796 -10.98 42.69 11.34
C PRO A 796 -9.80 41.74 11.52
N LEU A 797 -8.63 42.25 11.97
CA LEU A 797 -7.47 41.41 12.23
C LEU A 797 -7.74 40.43 13.39
N ALA A 798 -8.28 40.92 14.52
CA ALA A 798 -8.62 40.07 15.65
C ALA A 798 -9.64 38.99 15.27
N VAL A 799 -10.73 39.39 14.59
CA VAL A 799 -11.77 38.46 14.13
C VAL A 799 -11.21 37.46 13.12
N LEU A 800 -10.34 37.89 12.20
CA LEU A 800 -9.68 37.01 11.24
C LEU A 800 -8.81 35.98 11.97
N VAL A 801 -7.91 36.41 12.86
CA VAL A 801 -7.02 35.50 13.59
C VAL A 801 -7.83 34.47 14.39
N VAL A 802 -8.79 34.92 15.21
CA VAL A 802 -9.59 34.00 16.03
C VAL A 802 -10.40 33.06 15.14
N SER A 803 -11.02 33.55 14.05
CA SER A 803 -11.79 32.68 13.15
C SER A 803 -10.96 31.60 12.46
N ARG A 804 -9.71 31.91 12.07
CA ARG A 804 -8.81 30.93 11.46
C ARG A 804 -8.28 29.95 12.48
N SER A 805 -8.04 30.38 13.71
CA SER A 805 -7.71 29.48 14.80
C SER A 805 -8.88 28.55 15.15
N VAL A 806 -10.12 29.05 15.17
CA VAL A 806 -11.31 28.21 15.36
C VAL A 806 -11.42 27.16 14.24
N TYR A 807 -11.23 27.57 12.99
CA TYR A 807 -11.26 26.67 11.83
C TYR A 807 -10.22 25.54 11.91
N THR A 808 -9.06 25.81 12.49
CA THR A 808 -7.97 24.83 12.65
C THR A 808 -7.95 24.18 14.03
N TRP A 809 -9.04 24.26 14.80
CA TRP A 809 -9.13 23.78 16.19
C TRP A 809 -8.02 24.31 17.12
N PHE A 810 -7.34 25.42 16.77
CA PHE A 810 -6.11 25.90 17.41
C PHE A 810 -4.97 24.86 17.39
N ALA A 811 -4.95 23.98 16.39
CA ALA A 811 -4.00 22.88 16.26
C ALA A 811 -3.09 22.97 15.03
N ALA A 812 -3.41 23.79 14.03
CA ALA A 812 -2.63 23.87 12.78
C ALA A 812 -1.87 25.20 12.54
N PRO A 813 -0.72 25.43 13.20
CA PRO A 813 0.09 26.62 13.00
C PRO A 813 0.60 26.79 11.56
N ALA A 814 0.91 25.71 10.83
CA ALA A 814 1.37 25.80 9.44
C ALA A 814 0.29 26.43 8.54
N HIS A 815 -0.98 26.03 8.73
CA HIS A 815 -2.11 26.64 8.04
C HIS A 815 -2.25 28.14 8.40
N LEU A 816 -2.11 28.48 9.69
CA LEU A 816 -2.18 29.86 10.15
C LEU A 816 -1.04 30.73 9.57
N VAL A 817 0.20 30.22 9.53
CA VAL A 817 1.35 30.92 8.95
C VAL A 817 1.09 31.26 7.48
N LEU A 818 0.61 30.31 6.69
CA LEU A 818 0.33 30.54 5.27
C LEU A 818 -0.83 31.53 5.07
N VAL A 819 -1.96 31.33 5.75
CA VAL A 819 -3.16 32.16 5.55
C VAL A 819 -2.99 33.56 6.14
N LEU A 820 -2.54 33.68 7.39
CA LEU A 820 -2.33 34.98 8.03
C LEU A 820 -1.11 35.70 7.42
N GLY A 821 -0.08 34.96 7.01
CA GLY A 821 1.06 35.49 6.27
C GLY A 821 0.64 36.10 4.93
N ALA A 822 -0.26 35.44 4.17
CA ALA A 822 -0.81 35.99 2.94
C ALA A 822 -1.55 37.32 3.19
N TRP A 823 -2.41 37.38 4.22
CA TRP A 823 -3.11 38.61 4.59
C TRP A 823 -2.16 39.72 5.06
N LEU A 824 -1.12 39.37 5.84
CA LEU A 824 -0.11 40.30 6.32
C LEU A 824 0.69 40.89 5.14
N LEU A 825 1.20 40.04 4.25
CA LEU A 825 1.92 40.47 3.06
C LEU A 825 1.04 41.35 2.17
N PHE A 826 -0.22 40.95 1.94
CA PHE A 826 -1.18 41.75 1.20
C PHE A 826 -1.37 43.14 1.82
N ALA A 827 -1.53 43.22 3.15
CA ALA A 827 -1.68 44.49 3.87
C ALA A 827 -0.39 45.34 3.85
N LEU A 828 0.79 44.74 4.00
CA LEU A 828 2.09 45.42 3.99
C LEU A 828 2.43 46.00 2.61
N VAL A 829 2.22 45.20 1.55
CA VAL A 829 2.41 45.64 0.16
C VAL A 829 1.49 46.82 -0.13
N LEU A 830 0.22 46.71 0.26
CA LEU A 830 -0.72 47.80 0.08
C LEU A 830 -0.34 49.06 0.85
N ARG A 831 0.09 48.90 2.11
CA ARG A 831 0.58 49.99 2.94
C ARG A 831 1.78 50.68 2.30
N ARG A 832 2.65 49.92 1.63
CA ARG A 832 3.82 50.44 0.91
C ARG A 832 3.42 51.20 -0.36
N LEU A 833 2.53 50.63 -1.18
CA LEU A 833 2.05 51.25 -2.42
C LEU A 833 1.29 52.56 -2.15
N MET A 834 0.59 52.66 -1.02
CA MET A 834 -0.18 53.83 -0.61
C MET A 834 0.56 54.74 0.38
N ARG A 835 1.90 54.69 0.42
CA ARG A 835 2.70 55.56 1.28
C ARG A 835 2.40 57.04 0.98
N GLY A 836 2.17 57.82 2.04
CA GLY A 836 1.84 59.26 1.94
C GLY A 836 0.36 59.58 1.73
N ARG A 837 -0.54 58.59 1.62
CA ARG A 837 -2.00 58.78 1.55
C ARG A 837 -2.69 58.39 2.86
N ASP A 838 -3.85 58.97 3.16
CA ASP A 838 -4.67 58.56 4.31
C ASP A 838 -5.14 57.11 4.12
N ARG A 839 -4.95 56.26 5.11
CA ARG A 839 -5.16 54.80 4.97
C ARG A 839 -6.56 54.34 5.36
N PHE A 840 -7.39 55.25 5.89
CA PHE A 840 -8.66 54.89 6.49
C PHE A 840 -9.59 54.18 5.50
N ALA A 841 -9.86 54.77 4.33
CA ALA A 841 -10.83 54.22 3.37
C ALA A 841 -10.43 52.82 2.87
N LEU A 842 -9.14 52.61 2.62
CA LEU A 842 -8.62 51.32 2.17
C LEU A 842 -8.66 50.26 3.26
N SER A 843 -8.30 50.63 4.49
CA SER A 843 -8.34 49.73 5.64
C SER A 843 -9.78 49.33 5.98
N ALA A 844 -10.74 50.27 5.86
CA ALA A 844 -12.17 50.02 6.03
C ALA A 844 -12.73 49.08 4.97
N ALA A 845 -12.36 49.29 3.71
CA ALA A 845 -12.85 48.45 2.63
C ALA A 845 -12.34 47.01 2.72
N ILE A 846 -11.02 46.83 2.92
CA ILE A 846 -10.42 45.51 3.04
C ILE A 846 -10.81 44.84 4.36
N GLY A 847 -10.88 45.61 5.45
CA GLY A 847 -11.39 45.14 6.74
C GLY A 847 -12.83 44.64 6.63
N GLY A 848 -13.71 45.38 5.95
CA GLY A 848 -15.08 44.96 5.70
C GLY A 848 -15.17 43.67 4.87
N VAL A 849 -14.36 43.53 3.82
CA VAL A 849 -14.29 42.29 3.04
C VAL A 849 -13.74 41.13 3.88
N ALA A 850 -12.73 41.36 4.72
CA ALA A 850 -12.20 40.34 5.62
C ALA A 850 -13.28 39.85 6.60
N LEU A 851 -14.06 40.76 7.19
CA LEU A 851 -15.21 40.40 8.05
C LEU A 851 -16.28 39.61 7.27
N GLY A 852 -16.58 40.01 6.02
CA GLY A 852 -17.54 39.28 5.17
C GLY A 852 -17.07 37.87 4.81
N ARG A 853 -15.77 37.68 4.55
CA ARG A 853 -15.17 36.35 4.31
C ARG A 853 -15.13 35.50 5.58
N THR A 854 -14.94 36.13 6.74
CA THR A 854 -15.02 35.45 8.02
C THR A 854 -16.46 35.03 8.32
N LEU A 855 -17.47 35.86 8.00
CA LEU A 855 -18.88 35.47 8.09
C LEU A 855 -19.16 34.20 7.28
N ILE A 856 -18.72 34.15 6.01
CA ILE A 856 -18.90 32.99 5.13
C ILE A 856 -18.30 31.71 5.75
N LEU A 857 -17.12 31.81 6.38
CA LEU A 857 -16.50 30.67 7.07
C LEU A 857 -17.26 30.29 8.35
N LEU A 858 -17.65 31.26 9.18
CA LEU A 858 -18.20 30.97 10.51
C LEU A 858 -19.59 30.35 10.45
N VAL A 859 -20.37 30.61 9.40
CA VAL A 859 -21.71 30.02 9.21
C VAL A 859 -21.69 28.48 9.26
N PRO A 860 -20.91 27.76 8.43
CA PRO A 860 -20.84 26.30 8.51
C PRO A 860 -20.18 25.81 9.82
N LEU A 861 -19.26 26.57 10.42
CA LEU A 861 -18.63 26.19 11.69
C LEU A 861 -19.58 26.29 12.90
N ALA A 862 -20.59 27.15 12.84
CA ALA A 862 -21.49 27.40 13.96
C ALA A 862 -22.40 26.21 14.31
N GLY A 863 -22.56 25.25 13.40
CA GLY A 863 -23.32 24.03 13.64
C GLY A 863 -22.66 23.17 14.72
N ARG A 864 -21.62 22.43 14.34
CA ARG A 864 -20.88 21.50 15.21
C ARG A 864 -19.36 21.62 15.01
N GLY A 865 -18.89 22.85 14.72
CA GLY A 865 -17.46 23.14 14.62
C GLY A 865 -16.85 22.73 13.29
N PRO A 866 -15.51 22.71 13.21
CA PRO A 866 -14.81 22.38 11.98
C PRO A 866 -15.01 20.92 11.54
N GLY A 867 -15.25 19.97 12.46
CA GLY A 867 -15.61 18.59 12.11
C GLY A 867 -16.82 18.53 11.19
N ARG A 868 -17.89 19.28 11.48
CA ARG A 868 -19.08 19.33 10.59
C ARG A 868 -18.76 19.97 9.24
N TYR A 869 -17.93 21.01 9.23
CA TYR A 869 -17.51 21.66 8.00
C TYR A 869 -16.79 20.68 7.07
N TRP A 870 -15.88 19.86 7.60
CA TRP A 870 -15.14 18.86 6.82
C TRP A 870 -16.01 17.67 6.42
N TYR A 871 -16.89 17.20 7.32
CA TYR A 871 -17.91 16.20 7.00
C TYR A 871 -18.73 16.60 5.76
N ASP A 872 -19.30 17.81 5.76
CA ASP A 872 -20.07 18.31 4.62
C ASP A 872 -19.19 18.49 3.38
N LEU A 873 -17.92 18.88 3.55
CA LEU A 873 -16.99 19.01 2.42
C LEU A 873 -16.77 17.66 1.73
N TRP A 874 -16.55 16.58 2.48
CA TRP A 874 -16.27 15.27 1.90
C TRP A 874 -17.54 14.60 1.35
N THR A 875 -18.62 14.64 2.13
CA THR A 875 -19.78 13.77 1.92
C THR A 875 -20.98 14.43 1.23
N GLU A 876 -21.02 15.78 1.15
CA GLU A 876 -22.16 16.53 0.62
C GLU A 876 -21.77 17.40 -0.61
N PRO A 877 -21.82 16.84 -1.84
CA PRO A 877 -21.35 17.53 -3.05
C PRO A 877 -22.02 18.89 -3.30
N ALA A 878 -23.31 19.02 -2.98
CA ALA A 878 -24.07 20.26 -3.14
C ALA A 878 -23.60 21.36 -2.18
N LEU A 879 -23.40 21.02 -0.90
CA LEU A 879 -22.92 21.96 0.12
C LEU A 879 -21.47 22.37 -0.14
N ARG A 880 -20.61 21.40 -0.48
CA ARG A 880 -19.24 21.66 -0.95
C ARG A 880 -19.22 22.66 -2.10
N SER A 881 -20.02 22.40 -3.14
CA SER A 881 -20.05 23.25 -4.35
C SER A 881 -20.55 24.66 -4.05
N LEU A 882 -21.60 24.79 -3.23
CA LEU A 882 -22.14 26.06 -2.79
C LEU A 882 -21.09 26.86 -2.01
N TYR A 883 -20.44 26.24 -1.03
CA TYR A 883 -19.44 26.89 -0.19
C TYR A 883 -18.23 27.35 -1.02
N ILE A 884 -17.64 26.48 -1.84
CA ILE A 884 -16.49 26.83 -2.70
C ILE A 884 -16.85 27.98 -3.63
N THR A 885 -18.04 27.96 -4.23
CA THR A 885 -18.51 29.02 -5.13
C THR A 885 -18.55 30.38 -4.44
N ILE A 886 -19.16 30.44 -3.26
CA ILE A 886 -19.31 31.67 -2.48
C ILE A 886 -17.95 32.14 -1.93
N ALA A 887 -17.16 31.22 -1.34
CA ALA A 887 -15.86 31.53 -0.76
C ALA A 887 -14.87 32.02 -1.83
N PHE A 888 -14.84 31.40 -3.01
CA PHE A 888 -13.98 31.83 -4.12
C PHE A 888 -14.42 33.17 -4.70
N ALA A 889 -15.73 33.39 -4.86
CA ALA A 889 -16.24 34.69 -5.28
C ALA A 889 -15.86 35.81 -4.29
N ALA A 890 -15.96 35.55 -2.98
CA ALA A 890 -15.54 36.48 -1.93
C ALA A 890 -14.01 36.69 -1.89
N PHE A 891 -13.23 35.66 -2.24
CA PHE A 891 -11.79 35.78 -2.44
C PHE A 891 -11.47 36.76 -3.56
N CYS A 892 -12.05 36.57 -4.76
CA CYS A 892 -11.81 37.49 -5.87
C CYS A 892 -12.34 38.92 -5.56
N TRP A 893 -13.45 39.03 -4.82
CA TRP A 893 -14.03 40.31 -4.41
C TRP A 893 -13.02 41.17 -3.63
N THR A 894 -12.14 40.55 -2.85
CA THR A 894 -11.08 41.26 -2.10
C THR A 894 -10.22 42.15 -3.01
N PHE A 895 -9.85 41.64 -4.19
CA PHE A 895 -9.02 42.38 -5.15
C PHE A 895 -9.82 43.44 -5.92
N VAL A 896 -11.09 43.18 -6.23
CA VAL A 896 -11.97 44.18 -6.87
C VAL A 896 -12.22 45.36 -5.94
N VAL A 897 -12.43 45.10 -4.65
CA VAL A 897 -12.61 46.17 -3.65
C VAL A 897 -11.34 46.99 -3.52
N ALA A 898 -10.17 46.37 -3.40
CA ALA A 898 -8.90 47.08 -3.36
C ALA A 898 -8.72 47.98 -4.61
N TYR A 899 -8.95 47.44 -5.80
CA TYR A 899 -8.90 48.19 -7.06
C TYR A 899 -9.85 49.39 -7.08
N ARG A 900 -11.13 49.17 -6.74
CA ARG A 900 -12.17 50.20 -6.77
C ARG A 900 -11.86 51.33 -5.81
N VAL A 901 -11.44 51.02 -4.59
CA VAL A 901 -11.10 52.04 -3.60
C VAL A 901 -9.86 52.82 -4.02
N MET A 902 -8.83 52.17 -4.55
CA MET A 902 -7.67 52.87 -5.13
C MET A 902 -8.06 53.83 -6.25
N ARG A 903 -8.99 53.44 -7.12
CA ARG A 903 -9.50 54.32 -8.19
C ARG A 903 -10.35 55.46 -7.65
N ASP A 904 -11.38 55.12 -6.88
CA ASP A 904 -12.49 56.02 -6.59
C ASP A 904 -12.20 56.92 -5.37
N ALA A 905 -11.47 56.41 -4.36
CA ALA A 905 -11.14 57.17 -3.15
C ALA A 905 -9.80 57.90 -3.23
N TYR A 906 -8.83 57.34 -3.97
CA TYR A 906 -7.47 57.87 -4.04
C TYR A 906 -7.12 58.48 -5.40
N GLY A 907 -8.06 58.47 -6.35
CA GLY A 907 -7.91 59.10 -7.67
C GLY A 907 -6.85 58.45 -8.56
N LEU A 908 -6.45 57.19 -8.29
CA LEU A 908 -5.49 56.50 -9.15
C LEU A 908 -6.10 56.30 -10.53
N ARG A 909 -5.29 56.50 -11.58
CA ARG A 909 -5.72 56.18 -12.95
C ARG A 909 -5.97 54.68 -13.06
N ARG A 910 -6.84 54.27 -13.99
CA ARG A 910 -7.17 52.85 -14.20
C ARG A 910 -5.93 51.94 -14.27
N ARG A 911 -4.90 52.36 -15.01
CA ARG A 911 -3.62 51.63 -15.14
C ARG A 911 -2.84 51.54 -13.82
N GLU A 912 -2.77 52.62 -13.05
CA GLU A 912 -2.06 52.66 -11.77
C GLU A 912 -2.76 51.78 -10.73
N ALA A 913 -4.11 51.82 -10.67
CA ALA A 913 -4.90 50.97 -9.79
C ALA A 913 -4.81 49.48 -10.19
N THR A 914 -4.83 49.18 -11.49
CA THR A 914 -4.61 47.82 -12.00
C THR A 914 -3.21 47.34 -11.64
N GLY A 915 -2.17 48.15 -11.88
CA GLY A 915 -0.79 47.77 -11.55
C GLY A 915 -0.57 47.55 -10.05
N ALA A 916 -1.13 48.41 -9.20
CA ALA A 916 -1.10 48.22 -7.75
C ALA A 916 -1.81 46.92 -7.34
N THR A 917 -2.98 46.61 -7.92
CA THR A 917 -3.73 45.37 -7.62
C THR A 917 -2.94 44.14 -8.06
N MET A 918 -2.27 44.19 -9.22
CA MET A 918 -1.41 43.11 -9.70
C MET A 918 -0.21 42.88 -8.76
N ILE A 919 0.45 43.94 -8.26
CA ILE A 919 1.52 43.82 -7.27
C ILE A 919 1.00 43.22 -5.96
N GLN A 920 -0.20 43.61 -5.53
CA GLN A 920 -0.82 43.07 -4.31
C GLN A 920 -1.14 41.58 -4.39
N ILE A 921 -1.50 41.08 -5.57
CA ILE A 921 -1.69 39.63 -5.80
C ILE A 921 -0.33 38.95 -5.96
N GLY A 922 0.56 39.58 -6.73
CA GLY A 922 1.83 39.01 -7.15
C GLY A 922 2.82 38.79 -6.02
N VAL A 923 2.99 39.75 -5.11
CA VAL A 923 4.00 39.65 -4.04
C VAL A 923 3.71 38.52 -3.03
N PRO A 924 2.50 38.40 -2.44
CA PRO A 924 2.20 37.26 -1.57
C PRO A 924 2.33 35.92 -2.29
N LEU A 925 1.88 35.83 -3.54
CA LEU A 925 1.98 34.61 -4.35
C LEU A 925 3.44 34.24 -4.64
N ALA A 926 4.28 35.23 -4.96
CA ALA A 926 5.72 35.06 -5.19
C ALA A 926 6.45 34.57 -3.94
N LEU A 927 6.25 35.26 -2.80
CA LEU A 927 6.97 34.97 -1.56
C LEU A 927 6.54 33.65 -0.93
N LEU A 928 5.24 33.36 -0.88
CA LEU A 928 4.75 32.10 -0.30
C LEU A 928 4.99 30.92 -1.25
N GLY A 929 4.88 31.13 -2.57
CA GLY A 929 5.27 30.12 -3.56
C GLY A 929 6.75 29.78 -3.46
N ALA A 930 7.62 30.78 -3.34
CA ALA A 930 9.06 30.59 -3.15
C ALA A 930 9.39 29.92 -1.80
N LEU A 931 8.66 30.27 -0.73
CA LEU A 931 8.82 29.62 0.59
C LEU A 931 8.50 28.13 0.51
N ILE A 932 7.35 27.76 -0.08
CA ILE A 932 6.97 26.35 -0.23
C ILE A 932 7.93 25.63 -1.20
N ALA A 933 8.36 26.28 -2.28
CA ALA A 933 9.37 25.72 -3.19
C ALA A 933 10.70 25.44 -2.48
N ALA A 934 11.11 26.32 -1.55
CA ALA A 934 12.34 26.15 -0.77
C ALA A 934 12.23 25.04 0.31
N ILE A 935 11.04 24.85 0.89
CA ILE A 935 10.77 23.76 1.85
C ILE A 935 10.62 22.41 1.14
N GLY A 936 10.07 22.42 -0.07
CA GLY A 936 9.57 21.26 -0.80
C GLY A 936 8.06 21.06 -0.60
N LEU A 937 7.33 20.81 -1.69
CA LEU A 937 5.86 20.68 -1.67
C LEU A 937 5.39 19.52 -0.79
N GLU A 938 6.01 18.35 -0.96
CA GLU A 938 5.69 17.13 -0.19
C GLU A 938 5.77 17.41 1.31
N ARG A 939 6.94 17.86 1.78
CA ARG A 939 7.17 18.19 3.19
C ARG A 939 6.18 19.23 3.72
N ALA A 940 5.86 20.25 2.93
CA ALA A 940 4.90 21.29 3.34
C ALA A 940 3.48 20.72 3.50
N LEU A 941 3.05 19.82 2.60
CA LEU A 941 1.75 19.14 2.68
C LEU A 941 1.71 18.14 3.84
N THR A 942 2.79 17.39 4.07
CA THR A 942 2.92 16.47 5.21
C THR A 942 2.75 17.21 6.54
N VAL A 943 3.52 18.28 6.76
CA VAL A 943 3.41 19.09 8.00
C VAL A 943 2.02 19.70 8.15
N TRP A 944 1.40 20.12 7.05
CA TRP A 944 0.05 20.66 7.08
C TRP A 944 -0.99 19.58 7.42
N ASN A 945 -0.88 18.38 6.85
CA ASN A 945 -1.81 17.28 7.10
C ASN A 945 -1.62 16.67 8.49
N ASP A 946 -0.40 16.55 9.00
CA ASP A 946 -0.11 16.12 10.38
C ASP A 946 -0.81 16.99 11.43
N GLN A 947 -1.05 18.26 11.08
CA GLN A 947 -1.73 19.21 11.96
C GLN A 947 -3.24 19.28 11.74
N MET A 948 -3.71 19.06 10.52
CA MET A 948 -5.13 19.20 10.16
C MET A 948 -5.90 17.87 10.22
N ALA A 949 -5.22 16.74 10.05
CA ALA A 949 -5.78 15.38 9.95
C ALA A 949 -6.97 15.28 8.98
N LEU A 950 -6.73 15.69 7.73
CA LEU A 950 -7.78 15.73 6.71
C LEU A 950 -7.68 14.60 5.72
N LEU A 951 -6.46 14.26 5.33
CA LEU A 951 -6.14 13.12 4.49
C LEU A 951 -5.52 12.02 5.36
N PRO A 952 -5.56 10.75 4.92
CA PRO A 952 -4.94 9.65 5.65
C PRO A 952 -3.51 9.97 6.06
N TRP A 953 -3.21 9.78 7.34
CA TRP A 953 -1.94 10.21 7.92
C TRP A 953 -0.73 9.43 7.40
N GLY A 954 -0.92 8.15 7.09
CA GLY A 954 0.12 7.30 6.50
C GLY A 954 0.43 7.66 5.04
N LEU A 955 -0.45 8.40 4.33
CA LEU A 955 -0.25 8.70 2.91
C LEU A 955 1.09 9.38 2.63
N SER A 956 1.47 10.37 3.46
CA SER A 956 2.75 11.07 3.35
C SER A 956 3.97 10.26 3.79
N ARG A 957 3.75 9.18 4.53
CA ARG A 957 4.82 8.35 5.12
C ARG A 957 5.14 7.13 4.28
N ILE A 958 4.18 6.69 3.45
CA ILE A 958 4.27 5.45 2.69
C ILE A 958 4.36 5.74 1.19
N LEU A 959 3.51 6.61 0.66
CA LEU A 959 3.35 6.80 -0.79
C LEU A 959 3.75 8.20 -1.27
N GLY A 960 3.80 9.16 -0.36
CA GLY A 960 3.95 10.58 -0.66
C GLY A 960 2.65 11.19 -1.20
N ILE A 961 2.18 12.29 -0.60
CA ILE A 961 0.94 12.98 -0.98
C ILE A 961 1.01 13.46 -2.43
N THR A 962 2.14 14.02 -2.85
CA THR A 962 2.30 14.58 -4.20
C THR A 962 2.39 13.51 -5.27
N THR A 963 3.12 12.42 -5.00
CA THR A 963 3.25 11.29 -5.91
C THR A 963 1.90 10.59 -6.09
N TYR A 964 1.26 10.22 -4.98
CA TYR A 964 0.05 9.41 -5.02
C TYR A 964 -1.17 10.16 -5.54
N LEU A 965 -1.32 11.45 -5.19
CA LEU A 965 -2.42 12.29 -5.70
C LEU A 965 -2.08 12.98 -7.03
N GLY A 966 -0.92 12.70 -7.62
CA GLY A 966 -0.48 13.30 -8.90
C GLY A 966 -0.35 14.82 -8.85
N ILE A 967 -0.02 15.40 -7.69
CA ILE A 967 0.12 16.85 -7.53
C ILE A 967 1.46 17.30 -8.14
N PRO A 968 1.46 18.21 -9.13
CA PRO A 968 2.70 18.64 -9.77
C PRO A 968 3.66 19.29 -8.77
N THR A 969 4.85 18.70 -8.59
CA THR A 969 5.88 19.22 -7.66
C THR A 969 6.38 20.61 -8.04
N ALA A 970 6.25 21.01 -9.30
CA ALA A 970 6.57 22.35 -9.81
C ALA A 970 5.55 23.43 -9.44
N LEU A 971 4.39 23.08 -8.86
CA LEU A 971 3.29 24.00 -8.60
C LEU A 971 3.67 25.21 -7.71
N PRO A 972 4.47 25.07 -6.64
CA PRO A 972 4.96 26.21 -5.86
C PRO A 972 5.87 27.14 -6.66
N ALA A 973 6.72 26.60 -7.53
CA ALA A 973 7.60 27.38 -8.40
C ALA A 973 6.80 28.11 -9.48
N ALA A 974 5.79 27.45 -10.07
CA ALA A 974 4.86 28.06 -11.02
C ALA A 974 4.05 29.19 -10.37
N ALA A 975 3.57 28.98 -9.14
CA ALA A 975 2.93 30.04 -8.35
C ALA A 975 3.89 31.20 -8.09
N ALA A 976 5.14 30.91 -7.71
CA ALA A 976 6.15 31.94 -7.49
C ALA A 976 6.42 32.76 -8.75
N ALA A 977 6.60 32.10 -9.90
CA ALA A 977 6.83 32.72 -11.20
C ALA A 977 5.64 33.57 -11.65
N LEU A 978 4.40 33.07 -11.50
CA LEU A 978 3.19 33.85 -11.76
C LEU A 978 3.13 35.08 -10.85
N GLY A 979 3.48 34.94 -9.58
CA GLY A 979 3.56 36.04 -8.63
C GLY A 979 4.55 37.12 -9.05
N LEU A 980 5.75 36.71 -9.52
CA LEU A 980 6.76 37.61 -10.06
C LEU A 980 6.28 38.30 -11.35
N ALA A 981 5.66 37.55 -12.27
CA ALA A 981 5.12 38.11 -13.51
C ALA A 981 4.02 39.16 -13.24
N LEU A 982 3.10 38.88 -12.31
CA LEU A 982 2.08 39.84 -11.88
C LEU A 982 2.71 41.09 -11.24
N THR A 983 3.74 40.89 -10.41
CA THR A 983 4.47 42.00 -9.78
C THR A 983 5.18 42.87 -10.81
N ALA A 984 5.91 42.26 -11.76
CA ALA A 984 6.60 42.95 -12.84
C ALA A 984 5.62 43.69 -13.77
N GLY A 985 4.55 43.02 -14.20
CA GLY A 985 3.48 43.64 -15.00
C GLY A 985 2.83 44.82 -14.27
N GLY A 986 2.64 44.70 -12.95
CA GLY A 986 2.11 45.78 -12.14
C GLY A 986 3.06 46.97 -11.98
N LEU A 987 4.38 46.72 -11.87
CA LEU A 987 5.41 47.77 -11.88
C LEU A 987 5.45 48.49 -13.24
N LEU A 988 5.42 47.74 -14.35
CA LEU A 988 5.39 48.31 -15.70
C LEU A 988 4.14 49.17 -15.95
N ALA A 989 2.98 48.70 -15.50
CA ALA A 989 1.74 49.48 -15.57
C ALA A 989 1.80 50.78 -14.74
N GLY A 990 2.64 50.83 -13.71
CA GLY A 990 2.91 52.01 -12.89
C GLY A 990 3.98 52.96 -13.45
N MET A 991 4.97 52.46 -14.21
CA MET A 991 6.12 53.23 -14.71
C MET A 991 5.83 54.06 -15.96
N GLN A 992 4.82 53.71 -16.77
CA GLN A 992 4.49 54.53 -17.96
C GLN A 992 3.82 55.86 -17.58
N LYS A 993 4.60 56.95 -17.46
CA LYS A 993 4.08 58.32 -17.44
C LYS A 993 5.02 59.32 -18.14
N ARG A 994 4.41 60.14 -19.00
CA ARG A 994 4.91 61.30 -19.78
C ARG A 994 5.53 61.01 -21.17
N ALA A 995 4.69 60.60 -22.12
CA ALA A 995 4.79 61.12 -23.48
C ALA A 995 3.48 61.85 -23.78
N GLY A 996 3.54 63.17 -24.00
CA GLY A 996 2.37 63.98 -24.38
C GLY A 996 2.00 65.10 -23.41
N ARG A 997 2.83 66.16 -23.38
CA ARG A 997 2.42 67.57 -23.47
C ARG A 997 3.68 68.42 -23.64
N ALA A 998 4.10 68.53 -24.90
CA ALA A 998 4.91 69.62 -25.41
C ALA A 998 4.14 70.19 -26.60
N THR A 999 3.37 71.24 -26.32
CA THR A 999 3.00 72.39 -27.17
C THR A 999 2.41 73.41 -26.22
#